data_AF-A0A7W1YK78-F1
#
_entry.id   AF-A0A7W1YK78-F1
#
_cell.length_a   1.000
_cell.length_b   1.000
_cell.length_c   1.000
_cell.angle_alpha   90.00
_cell.angle_beta   90.00
_cell.angle_gamma   90.00
#
_symmetry.space_group_name_H-M   'P 1'
#
loop_
_entity.id
_entity.type
_entity.pdbx_description
1 polymer ?
#
loop_
_entity_poly.entity_id
_entity_poly.type
_entity_poly.pdbx_seq_one_letter_code
_entity_poly.pdbx_strand_id
1 'polypeptide(L)'
;ATVANAADGTLTLHAEAISGGEIISQDGVPATLINAGSLVRSGITGAGIQNSFLIQGTTLANIGAISLQNGDLHLTTPLTQTAGSLHLVGGSLTADQGVALAGGTFDGAGSLSGNLVNSGGTVAPGGAGIGTITVIGTYQQNAGGTLAIGLGGSGATQRDLLAVTGAAALGGTLTLALVNGYGLVDGDVFQVVQGAPRSGDFALMNGTKSSATLRIVRVLSASAVTLDVVPKLAQTVAFAPPAKTYGAAPFTLTASATSSLPVTFARVSGPGTLSGALLTITGAGGIVVTASQAGDETFLAAATTATVAVAKATLTVSAANATRAYHAANPALPVAFSGFVNGEGAGVIDVQPTATTTATVTSSAGTYPITPAGGSDDNYAFAFAPAILTVTRVPLTITASDAIKVYGAALPGFTASFSGFVGGETPAVLTTPVTLATTATAASAVGSYAITAAGATSPNYAITFVAGTLTVGKAPLTITADDQAKVVGAANPPLTASFAGFVNGDTVTALTAPPLLVTTALTASPVGTFPISVSGAVAPNYQITFVPGTLSITDLTPQTITFAAIADHRYGDAPFALASSASSGLAVTLSVVSGPASLSGGTLSLLGAGTVVVRASQAGTSIIAPAHPIDRSFTVAPAPLTITAVDQARSTGSANPPFTVTFAGFVNGDTPAVLTTPPVVTTTADASSPAGTYALVVGGASAANYAITTVAGVLTVSDPLVQIIAFPVIADHRYGDAPLSLAATASSGLPVVFAVVSGPASLSGATLTLTGAGSVTVRASQPGSASVQAAADVTRSFAVAKAPLTITADDQHMVTGGLVPPLTLTITGFVGSDTVARLAAVPVASTTATSASPSGSYPITVAPVIAVDYEVTVVPGTLTASSAPAGPPPSSGGGGGGSGCGAGSGLAVLVGSFMLIGVRLRRSRPWNG
;
A
#
# COMPACT_ATOMS: atom_id res chain seq x y z
N ALA A 1 128.86 -21.01 137.52
CA ALA A 1 129.03 -21.08 136.06
C ALA A 1 130.39 -20.50 135.68
N THR A 2 130.91 -20.80 134.49
CA THR A 2 132.16 -20.19 133.99
C THR A 2 131.88 -18.73 133.60
N VAL A 3 132.32 -17.77 134.41
CA VAL A 3 132.10 -16.35 134.15
C VAL A 3 133.20 -15.84 133.23
N ALA A 4 132.89 -15.70 131.93
CA ALA A 4 133.73 -14.94 131.02
C ALA A 4 133.47 -13.45 131.23
N ASN A 5 134.44 -12.74 131.82
CA ASN A 5 134.38 -11.29 132.01
C ASN A 5 134.96 -10.59 130.77
N ALA A 6 134.14 -9.83 130.05
CA ALA A 6 134.62 -9.00 128.95
C ALA A 6 135.34 -7.75 129.48
N ALA A 7 136.28 -7.21 128.70
CA ALA A 7 137.11 -6.06 129.13
C ALA A 7 136.34 -4.73 129.27
N ASP A 8 135.05 -4.71 128.92
CA ASP A 8 134.11 -3.60 129.09
C ASP A 8 133.21 -3.75 130.35
N GLY A 9 133.38 -4.82 131.14
CA GLY A 9 132.56 -5.10 132.32
C GLY A 9 131.26 -5.85 132.02
N THR A 10 131.05 -6.32 130.78
CA THR A 10 129.90 -7.15 130.43
C THR A 10 130.06 -8.57 130.97
N LEU A 11 129.08 -9.01 131.76
CA LEU A 11 128.87 -10.43 132.06
C LEU A 11 127.91 -11.06 131.04
N THR A 12 128.21 -12.29 130.62
CA THR A 12 127.28 -13.14 129.86
C THR A 12 127.10 -14.48 130.58
N LEU A 13 125.85 -14.84 130.89
CA LEU A 13 125.52 -16.06 131.61
C LEU A 13 125.11 -17.18 130.65
N HIS A 14 125.98 -18.19 130.52
CA HIS A 14 125.64 -19.48 129.92
C HIS A 14 125.55 -20.54 131.03
N ALA A 15 124.34 -20.80 131.54
CA ALA A 15 124.08 -21.89 132.48
C ALA A 15 122.60 -22.28 132.50
N GLU A 16 122.32 -23.53 132.15
CA GLU A 16 121.13 -24.21 132.68
C GLU A 16 121.36 -24.53 134.17
N ALA A 17 120.30 -24.47 134.98
CA ALA A 17 120.25 -24.82 136.41
C ALA A 17 121.24 -24.10 137.35
N ILE A 18 120.78 -23.01 137.97
CA ILE A 18 121.35 -22.48 139.23
C ILE A 18 120.26 -22.55 140.33
N SER A 19 120.50 -23.36 141.35
CA SER A 19 119.58 -23.58 142.47
C SER A 19 119.86 -22.63 143.64
N GLY A 20 119.46 -21.37 143.49
CA GLY A 20 119.68 -20.30 144.47
C GLY A 20 121.04 -19.62 144.30
N GLY A 21 121.05 -18.29 144.46
CA GLY A 21 122.24 -17.46 144.26
C GLY A 21 121.88 -16.00 144.09
N GLU A 22 122.90 -15.15 144.15
CA GLU A 22 122.79 -13.70 144.01
C GLU A 22 123.91 -13.20 143.08
N ILE A 23 123.65 -12.13 142.33
CA ILE A 23 124.65 -11.40 141.54
C ILE A 23 124.72 -9.98 142.08
N ILE A 24 125.85 -9.60 142.65
CA ILE A 24 126.06 -8.31 143.34
C ILE A 24 127.34 -7.66 142.78
N SER A 25 127.26 -6.41 142.32
CA SER A 25 128.45 -5.61 142.01
C SER A 25 129.14 -5.19 143.30
N GLN A 26 130.38 -5.64 143.53
CA GLN A 26 131.08 -5.45 144.82
C GLN A 26 131.71 -4.06 144.98
N ASP A 27 132.06 -3.38 143.87
CA ASP A 27 132.85 -2.14 143.89
C ASP A 27 132.01 -0.85 143.73
N GLY A 28 130.67 -0.97 143.72
CA GLY A 28 129.77 0.17 143.50
C GLY A 28 129.77 0.75 142.07
N VAL A 29 130.61 0.22 141.17
CA VAL A 29 130.60 0.54 139.74
C VAL A 29 129.35 -0.09 139.10
N PRO A 30 128.55 0.67 138.31
CA PRO A 30 127.38 0.13 137.63
C PRO A 30 127.81 -0.78 136.48
N ALA A 31 127.61 -2.10 136.64
CA ALA A 31 127.83 -3.09 135.60
C ALA A 31 126.55 -3.35 134.78
N THR A 32 126.70 -3.91 133.58
CA THR A 32 125.59 -4.39 132.75
C THR A 32 125.72 -5.88 132.49
N LEU A 33 124.68 -6.62 132.84
CA LEU A 33 124.54 -8.05 132.60
C LEU A 33 123.73 -8.25 131.33
N ILE A 34 124.32 -8.85 130.29
CA ILE A 34 123.60 -9.12 129.03
C ILE A 34 123.17 -10.59 129.00
N ASN A 35 121.86 -10.83 129.03
CA ASN A 35 121.29 -12.14 128.74
C ASN A 35 121.08 -12.29 127.23
N ALA A 36 122.01 -12.98 126.57
CA ALA A 36 121.91 -13.42 125.18
C ALA A 36 121.57 -14.92 125.04
N GLY A 37 121.39 -15.63 126.16
CA GLY A 37 121.15 -17.07 126.20
C GLY A 37 119.73 -17.40 126.66
N SER A 38 119.61 -18.33 127.60
CA SER A 38 118.36 -18.67 128.28
C SER A 38 118.55 -18.65 129.79
N LEU A 39 117.81 -17.78 130.47
CA LEU A 39 117.77 -17.66 131.92
C LEU A 39 116.48 -18.31 132.43
N VAL A 40 116.53 -19.62 132.70
CA VAL A 40 115.38 -20.37 133.24
C VAL A 40 115.47 -20.46 134.76
N ARG A 41 114.49 -19.88 135.46
CA ARG A 41 114.30 -20.02 136.91
C ARG A 41 113.08 -20.89 137.17
N SER A 42 113.31 -22.16 137.51
CA SER A 42 112.27 -23.05 138.04
C SER A 42 112.31 -23.05 139.57
N GLY A 43 111.16 -22.84 140.22
CA GLY A 43 111.02 -23.00 141.67
C GLY A 43 110.93 -24.47 142.08
N ILE A 44 111.47 -24.81 143.26
CA ILE A 44 111.32 -26.14 143.88
C ILE A 44 110.32 -26.02 145.04
N THR A 45 109.35 -26.92 145.12
CA THR A 45 108.32 -26.91 146.17
C THR A 45 108.81 -27.59 147.45
N GLY A 46 109.35 -26.80 148.39
CA GLY A 46 109.76 -27.28 149.72
C GLY A 46 109.81 -26.15 150.74
N ALA A 47 109.27 -26.37 151.94
CA ALA A 47 109.24 -25.37 153.00
C ALA A 47 110.66 -25.08 153.54
N GLY A 48 111.05 -23.80 153.57
CA GLY A 48 112.36 -23.34 154.06
C GLY A 48 113.45 -23.15 153.00
N ILE A 49 113.15 -23.32 151.70
CA ILE A 49 114.10 -23.09 150.61
C ILE A 49 113.90 -21.69 150.01
N GLN A 50 114.99 -20.93 149.83
CA GLN A 50 114.98 -19.65 149.11
C GLN A 50 114.75 -19.88 147.59
N ASN A 51 113.55 -19.56 147.09
CA ASN A 51 113.20 -19.66 145.66
C ASN A 51 113.44 -18.37 144.85
N SER A 52 113.80 -17.26 145.50
CA SER A 52 114.26 -16.04 144.83
C SER A 52 115.64 -16.19 144.19
N PHE A 53 115.94 -15.33 143.22
CA PHE A 53 117.29 -15.05 142.70
C PHE A 53 117.44 -13.52 142.62
N LEU A 54 118.46 -12.96 143.27
CA LEU A 54 118.65 -11.51 143.38
C LEU A 54 119.75 -11.03 142.42
N ILE A 55 119.48 -9.95 141.68
CA ILE A 55 120.48 -9.21 140.91
C ILE A 55 120.51 -7.77 141.42
N GLN A 56 121.58 -7.42 142.11
CA GLN A 56 121.74 -6.16 142.84
C GLN A 56 122.86 -5.31 142.24
N GLY A 57 122.58 -4.01 142.03
CA GLY A 57 123.55 -3.05 141.51
C GLY A 57 124.03 -3.29 140.06
N THR A 58 123.37 -4.18 139.31
CA THR A 58 123.76 -4.57 137.95
C THR A 58 122.54 -4.56 137.03
N THR A 59 122.54 -3.69 136.02
CA THR A 59 121.44 -3.54 135.06
C THR A 59 121.32 -4.80 134.20
N LEU A 60 120.13 -5.37 134.07
CA LEU A 60 119.89 -6.53 133.21
C LEU A 60 119.40 -6.07 131.83
N ALA A 61 120.11 -6.46 130.79
CA ALA A 61 119.74 -6.26 129.39
C ALA A 61 119.42 -7.61 128.73
N ASN A 62 118.16 -7.82 128.35
CA ASN A 62 117.69 -9.05 127.73
C ASN A 62 117.60 -8.93 126.20
N ILE A 63 118.26 -9.86 125.52
CA ILE A 63 118.09 -10.12 124.08
C ILE A 63 117.83 -11.61 123.79
N GLY A 64 118.00 -12.48 124.78
CA GLY A 64 117.66 -13.91 124.75
C GLY A 64 116.34 -14.21 125.48
N ALA A 65 116.23 -15.41 126.04
CA ALA A 65 115.05 -15.84 126.80
C ALA A 65 115.25 -15.68 128.30
N ILE A 66 114.24 -15.19 129.01
CA ILE A 66 114.07 -15.31 130.47
C ILE A 66 112.78 -16.12 130.68
N SER A 67 112.80 -17.15 131.51
CA SER A 67 111.62 -17.98 131.82
C SER A 67 111.48 -18.20 133.32
N LEU A 68 110.39 -17.70 133.90
CA LEU A 68 110.12 -17.75 135.36
C LEU A 68 109.00 -18.75 135.65
N GLN A 69 109.40 -19.97 136.00
CA GLN A 69 108.52 -21.14 136.18
C GLN A 69 108.28 -21.38 137.67
N ASN A 70 107.24 -20.77 138.23
CA ASN A 70 106.90 -20.79 139.66
C ASN A 70 108.07 -20.40 140.60
N GLY A 71 108.98 -19.55 140.13
CA GLY A 71 110.14 -19.07 140.88
C GLY A 71 110.40 -17.59 140.58
N ASP A 72 111.07 -16.93 141.52
CA ASP A 72 111.11 -15.46 141.55
C ASP A 72 112.49 -14.91 141.13
N LEU A 73 112.47 -13.83 140.37
CA LEU A 73 113.64 -13.05 139.98
C LEU A 73 113.47 -11.62 140.51
N HIS A 74 114.41 -11.14 141.34
CA HIS A 74 114.40 -9.78 141.87
C HIS A 74 115.58 -8.99 141.33
N LEU A 75 115.30 -7.83 140.73
CA LEU A 75 116.25 -6.89 140.16
C LEU A 75 116.13 -5.55 140.90
N THR A 76 117.20 -5.08 141.55
CA THR A 76 117.19 -3.77 142.23
C THR A 76 117.50 -2.59 141.29
N THR A 77 117.61 -2.87 139.99
CA THR A 77 117.97 -1.97 138.90
C THR A 77 117.12 -2.36 137.67
N PRO A 78 116.99 -1.52 136.62
CA PRO A 78 115.95 -1.74 135.62
C PRO A 78 116.28 -2.94 134.71
N LEU A 79 115.22 -3.63 134.27
CA LEU A 79 115.29 -4.58 133.16
C LEU A 79 115.08 -3.82 131.84
N THR A 80 115.99 -3.96 130.91
CA THR A 80 115.80 -3.52 129.52
C THR A 80 115.68 -4.72 128.61
N GLN A 81 114.74 -4.72 127.66
CA GLN A 81 114.59 -5.78 126.68
C GLN A 81 114.43 -5.18 125.28
N THR A 82 115.34 -5.54 124.38
CA THR A 82 115.34 -5.08 122.98
C THR A 82 115.05 -6.21 121.99
N ALA A 83 115.19 -7.47 122.41
CA ALA A 83 114.87 -8.66 121.63
C ALA A 83 114.52 -9.83 122.57
N GLY A 84 114.24 -11.01 122.00
CA GLY A 84 114.02 -12.23 122.78
C GLY A 84 112.68 -12.27 123.53
N SER A 85 112.65 -12.96 124.67
CA SER A 85 111.43 -13.17 125.46
C SER A 85 111.65 -13.06 126.97
N LEU A 86 110.59 -12.66 127.67
CA LEU A 86 110.41 -12.76 129.11
C LEU A 86 109.08 -13.50 129.34
N HIS A 87 109.16 -14.76 129.76
CA HIS A 87 108.02 -15.67 129.80
C HIS A 87 107.69 -16.07 131.24
N LEU A 88 106.48 -15.76 131.70
CA LEU A 88 106.00 -16.11 133.04
C LEU A 88 105.18 -17.40 133.01
N VAL A 89 105.51 -18.36 133.88
CA VAL A 89 104.72 -19.57 134.11
C VAL A 89 104.50 -19.71 135.62
N GLY A 90 103.66 -18.83 136.17
CA GLY A 90 103.32 -18.76 137.60
C GLY A 90 104.39 -18.12 138.50
N GLY A 91 105.58 -17.79 137.97
CA GLY A 91 106.63 -17.06 138.72
C GLY A 91 106.41 -15.55 138.76
N SER A 92 107.16 -14.86 139.64
CA SER A 92 107.15 -13.40 139.74
C SER A 92 108.48 -12.76 139.32
N LEU A 93 108.40 -11.68 138.54
CA LEU A 93 109.50 -10.74 138.35
C LEU A 93 109.30 -9.55 139.28
N THR A 94 110.27 -9.24 140.14
CA THR A 94 110.33 -7.96 140.85
C THR A 94 111.44 -7.13 140.22
N ALA A 95 111.11 -5.93 139.76
CA ALA A 95 112.06 -5.00 139.14
C ALA A 95 111.83 -3.60 139.76
N ASP A 96 112.63 -3.26 140.76
CA ASP A 96 112.40 -2.07 141.61
C ASP A 96 112.47 -0.75 140.83
N GLN A 97 113.22 -0.74 139.72
CA GLN A 97 113.34 0.39 138.79
C GLN A 97 112.56 0.16 137.46
N GLY A 98 111.74 -0.90 137.41
CA GLY A 98 110.86 -1.22 136.28
C GLY A 98 111.50 -2.02 135.13
N VAL A 99 110.68 -2.23 134.10
CA VAL A 99 110.95 -3.02 132.89
C VAL A 99 110.66 -2.16 131.65
N ALA A 100 111.63 -2.04 130.75
CA ALA A 100 111.49 -1.33 129.48
C ALA A 100 111.57 -2.31 128.29
N LEU A 101 110.41 -2.58 127.67
CA LEU A 101 110.29 -3.40 126.46
C LEU A 101 110.43 -2.50 125.22
N ALA A 102 111.65 -2.34 124.74
CA ALA A 102 111.94 -1.72 123.45
C ALA A 102 111.75 -2.70 122.27
N GLY A 103 111.75 -4.02 122.55
CA GLY A 103 111.48 -5.08 121.58
C GLY A 103 111.33 -6.45 122.24
N GLY A 104 111.16 -7.49 121.43
CA GLY A 104 110.86 -8.85 121.91
C GLY A 104 109.47 -8.98 122.54
N THR A 105 109.27 -10.04 123.32
CA THR A 105 107.97 -10.41 123.91
C THR A 105 108.02 -10.47 125.44
N PHE A 106 106.96 -10.03 126.11
CA PHE A 106 106.67 -10.32 127.52
C PHE A 106 105.35 -11.06 127.61
N ASP A 107 105.38 -12.36 127.97
CA ASP A 107 104.23 -13.25 127.80
C ASP A 107 104.03 -14.28 128.92
N GLY A 108 102.95 -15.05 128.80
CA GLY A 108 102.56 -16.09 129.74
C GLY A 108 101.65 -15.57 130.87
N ALA A 109 101.76 -16.13 132.06
CA ALA A 109 100.93 -15.78 133.22
C ALA A 109 101.75 -15.72 134.51
N GLY A 110 101.54 -14.67 135.31
CA GLY A 110 102.29 -14.40 136.54
C GLY A 110 102.25 -12.93 136.94
N SER A 111 103.17 -12.50 137.80
CA SER A 111 103.28 -11.13 138.29
C SER A 111 104.57 -10.43 137.89
N LEU A 112 104.47 -9.13 137.62
CA LEU A 112 105.58 -8.18 137.56
C LEU A 112 105.37 -7.13 138.65
N SER A 113 106.20 -7.12 139.69
CA SER A 113 106.26 -6.04 140.67
C SER A 113 107.25 -4.97 140.21
N GLY A 114 106.74 -3.87 139.66
CA GLY A 114 107.52 -2.82 139.01
C GLY A 114 106.74 -2.15 137.88
N ASN A 115 107.20 -0.98 137.43
CA ASN A 115 106.58 -0.26 136.31
C ASN A 115 106.99 -0.91 134.98
N LEU A 116 106.07 -1.01 134.02
CA LEU A 116 106.28 -1.62 132.71
C LEU A 116 106.06 -0.61 131.58
N VAL A 117 107.12 -0.30 130.82
CA VAL A 117 107.07 0.59 129.65
C VAL A 117 107.26 -0.24 128.37
N ASN A 118 106.21 -0.43 127.59
CA ASN A 118 106.25 -1.04 126.28
C ASN A 118 106.37 0.02 125.17
N SER A 119 107.55 0.14 124.59
CA SER A 119 107.86 1.10 123.52
C SER A 119 107.93 0.48 122.12
N GLY A 120 108.23 -0.81 122.02
CA GLY A 120 108.36 -1.53 120.74
C GLY A 120 108.28 -3.05 120.85
N GLY A 121 107.97 -3.59 122.04
CA GLY A 121 107.75 -5.01 122.26
C GLY A 121 106.29 -5.43 122.15
N THR A 122 106.06 -6.73 122.32
CA THR A 122 104.71 -7.30 122.47
C THR A 122 104.50 -7.73 123.91
N VAL A 123 103.50 -7.18 124.58
CA VAL A 123 102.94 -7.77 125.81
C VAL A 123 101.84 -8.74 125.39
N ALA A 124 101.91 -9.98 125.84
CA ALA A 124 100.97 -11.04 125.47
C ALA A 124 100.64 -11.90 126.71
N PRO A 125 99.69 -11.48 127.57
CA PRO A 125 99.17 -12.36 128.60
C PRO A 125 98.69 -13.67 127.96
N GLY A 126 98.88 -14.81 128.63
CA GLY A 126 98.61 -16.14 128.06
C GLY A 126 99.60 -16.63 127.00
N GLY A 127 100.26 -15.73 126.26
CA GLY A 127 101.22 -16.04 125.20
C GLY A 127 100.57 -16.73 124.01
N ALA A 128 100.61 -18.06 123.98
CA ALA A 128 99.93 -18.91 123.00
C ALA A 128 98.70 -19.64 123.58
N GLY A 129 98.45 -19.52 124.89
CA GLY A 129 97.31 -20.10 125.59
C GLY A 129 96.28 -19.05 125.97
N ILE A 130 95.84 -19.08 127.23
CA ILE A 130 95.06 -18.02 127.88
C ILE A 130 95.67 -17.76 129.26
N GLY A 131 95.80 -16.51 129.67
CA GLY A 131 96.40 -16.14 130.96
C GLY A 131 96.31 -14.68 131.35
N THR A 132 96.80 -14.39 132.56
CA THR A 132 96.81 -13.04 133.14
C THR A 132 98.23 -12.65 133.53
N ILE A 133 98.68 -11.50 133.04
CA ILE A 133 99.89 -10.82 133.53
C ILE A 133 99.43 -9.72 134.49
N THR A 134 99.95 -9.76 135.72
CA THR A 134 99.64 -8.77 136.77
C THR A 134 100.82 -7.83 136.99
N VAL A 135 100.73 -6.60 136.47
CA VAL A 135 101.70 -5.53 136.69
C VAL A 135 101.36 -4.80 138.00
N ILE A 136 102.08 -5.13 139.07
CA ILE A 136 102.02 -4.44 140.36
C ILE A 136 102.91 -3.19 140.25
N GLY A 137 102.37 -2.17 139.60
CA GLY A 137 103.07 -0.95 139.17
C GLY A 137 102.24 -0.20 138.12
N THR A 138 102.85 0.73 137.38
CA THR A 138 102.23 1.35 136.21
C THR A 138 102.49 0.55 134.92
N TYR A 139 101.59 0.69 133.93
CA TYR A 139 101.82 0.25 132.56
C TYR A 139 101.76 1.44 131.60
N GLN A 140 102.71 1.52 130.67
CA GLN A 140 102.71 2.51 129.60
C GLN A 140 103.00 1.83 128.26
N GLN A 141 102.06 1.92 127.31
CA GLN A 141 102.24 1.46 125.94
C GLN A 141 102.35 2.65 125.00
N ASN A 142 103.54 2.82 124.40
CA ASN A 142 103.80 3.86 123.41
C ASN A 142 103.43 3.36 121.99
N ALA A 143 103.53 4.24 121.00
CA ALA A 143 103.01 3.99 119.64
C ALA A 143 103.60 2.75 118.92
N GLY A 144 104.82 2.31 119.26
CA GLY A 144 105.42 1.09 118.71
C GLY A 144 105.07 -0.20 119.47
N GLY A 145 104.53 -0.09 120.69
CA GLY A 145 104.19 -1.23 121.53
C GLY A 145 102.91 -1.94 121.06
N THR A 146 102.92 -3.27 121.11
CA THR A 146 101.75 -4.12 120.87
C THR A 146 101.25 -4.77 122.15
N LEU A 147 99.93 -4.82 122.32
CA LEU A 147 99.26 -5.73 123.25
C LEU A 147 98.57 -6.81 122.42
N ALA A 148 98.99 -8.05 122.57
CA ALA A 148 98.33 -9.21 121.97
C ALA A 148 97.37 -9.83 122.99
N ILE A 149 96.16 -10.16 122.54
CA ILE A 149 95.09 -10.71 123.37
C ILE A 149 94.43 -11.88 122.62
N GLY A 150 94.49 -13.06 123.22
CA GLY A 150 93.70 -14.23 122.89
C GLY A 150 92.31 -14.18 123.53
N LEU A 151 91.29 -14.53 122.73
CA LEU A 151 89.91 -14.68 123.15
C LEU A 151 89.49 -16.14 122.92
N GLY A 152 89.31 -16.91 124.00
CA GLY A 152 88.89 -18.32 123.97
C GLY A 152 87.49 -18.57 124.54
N GLY A 153 86.83 -17.54 125.08
CA GLY A 153 85.49 -17.57 125.67
C GLY A 153 85.28 -16.41 126.65
N SER A 154 84.05 -16.02 126.92
CA SER A 154 83.71 -14.85 127.76
C SER A 154 83.90 -15.06 129.27
N GLY A 155 84.28 -16.25 129.70
CA GLY A 155 84.56 -16.56 131.10
C GLY A 155 85.72 -15.75 131.70
N ALA A 156 85.71 -15.63 133.03
CA ALA A 156 86.73 -14.92 133.82
C ALA A 156 88.18 -15.37 133.51
N THR A 157 88.36 -16.64 133.13
CA THR A 157 89.63 -17.33 132.87
C THR A 157 89.79 -17.81 131.41
N GLN A 158 88.98 -17.30 130.48
CA GLN A 158 88.91 -17.79 129.09
C GLN A 158 89.38 -16.75 128.03
N ARG A 159 89.92 -15.62 128.49
CA ARG A 159 90.45 -14.54 127.66
C ARG A 159 91.72 -14.00 128.32
N ASP A 160 92.60 -13.41 127.53
CA ASP A 160 93.80 -12.78 128.05
C ASP A 160 93.49 -11.45 128.75
N LEU A 161 94.19 -11.21 129.85
CA LEU A 161 94.02 -10.02 130.68
C LEU A 161 95.38 -9.44 131.06
N LEU A 162 95.62 -8.18 130.68
CA LEU A 162 96.63 -7.36 131.32
C LEU A 162 96.02 -6.65 132.52
N ALA A 163 96.31 -7.15 133.72
CA ALA A 163 95.92 -6.53 134.98
C ALA A 163 97.05 -5.62 135.48
N VAL A 164 96.71 -4.39 135.87
CA VAL A 164 97.66 -3.36 136.33
C VAL A 164 97.11 -2.81 137.64
N THR A 165 97.94 -2.70 138.69
CA THR A 165 97.47 -2.15 139.98
C THR A 165 97.51 -0.63 140.04
N GLY A 166 98.43 -0.01 139.30
CA GLY A 166 98.54 1.43 139.12
C GLY A 166 97.98 1.92 137.78
N ALA A 167 98.49 3.07 137.33
CA ALA A 167 98.02 3.72 136.11
C ALA A 167 98.37 2.92 134.85
N ALA A 168 97.44 2.87 133.89
CA ALA A 168 97.59 2.14 132.62
C ALA A 168 97.38 3.09 131.41
N ALA A 169 98.48 3.58 130.84
CA ALA A 169 98.47 4.44 129.65
C ALA A 169 98.57 3.59 128.38
N LEU A 170 97.60 3.74 127.47
CA LEU A 170 97.45 2.91 126.27
C LEU A 170 97.76 3.68 124.98
N GLY A 171 98.30 2.96 124.01
CA GLY A 171 98.76 3.45 122.72
C GLY A 171 99.15 2.29 121.80
N GLY A 172 99.63 2.59 120.60
CA GLY A 172 100.09 1.57 119.65
C GLY A 172 98.96 0.64 119.18
N THR A 173 99.23 -0.67 119.14
CA THR A 173 98.32 -1.67 118.55
C THR A 173 97.74 -2.63 119.59
N LEU A 174 96.43 -2.89 119.50
CA LEU A 174 95.79 -4.06 120.08
C LEU A 174 95.61 -5.13 118.98
N THR A 175 96.16 -6.32 119.17
CA THR A 175 96.03 -7.45 118.24
C THR A 175 95.20 -8.54 118.87
N LEU A 176 94.14 -9.00 118.19
CA LEU A 176 93.23 -10.04 118.66
C LEU A 176 93.44 -11.37 117.94
N ALA A 177 93.58 -12.44 118.71
CA ALA A 177 93.50 -13.81 118.23
C ALA A 177 92.25 -14.50 118.81
N LEU A 178 91.58 -15.34 118.01
CA LEU A 178 90.58 -16.26 118.54
C LEU A 178 91.29 -17.58 118.85
N VAL A 179 91.22 -18.00 120.11
CA VAL A 179 92.00 -19.13 120.66
C VAL A 179 91.08 -20.34 120.86
N ASN A 180 91.63 -21.55 120.81
CA ASN A 180 90.90 -22.81 121.02
C ASN A 180 89.67 -23.02 120.11
N GLY A 181 89.64 -22.36 118.94
CA GLY A 181 88.52 -22.46 118.00
C GLY A 181 87.28 -21.65 118.40
N TYR A 182 87.39 -20.74 119.37
CA TYR A 182 86.30 -19.85 119.76
C TYR A 182 85.79 -19.03 118.55
N GLY A 183 84.48 -19.06 118.33
CA GLY A 183 83.79 -18.23 117.35
C GLY A 183 82.97 -17.16 118.06
N LEU A 184 82.95 -15.93 117.52
CA LEU A 184 82.26 -14.79 118.13
C LEU A 184 80.78 -15.11 118.42
N VAL A 185 80.35 -14.88 119.65
CA VAL A 185 78.96 -15.00 120.12
C VAL A 185 78.40 -13.62 120.42
N ASP A 186 77.15 -13.35 120.04
CA ASP A 186 76.52 -12.03 120.22
C ASP A 186 76.34 -11.69 121.70
N GLY A 187 76.72 -10.47 122.10
CA GLY A 187 76.67 -10.01 123.49
C GLY A 187 77.83 -10.46 124.38
N ASP A 188 78.82 -11.21 123.89
CA ASP A 188 80.03 -11.52 124.66
C ASP A 188 80.85 -10.23 124.91
N VAL A 189 81.29 -10.02 126.16
CA VAL A 189 82.07 -8.86 126.60
C VAL A 189 83.38 -9.30 127.24
N PHE A 190 84.50 -8.94 126.63
CA PHE A 190 85.85 -9.33 127.07
C PHE A 190 86.57 -8.15 127.73
N GLN A 191 86.70 -8.14 129.06
CA GLN A 191 87.62 -7.20 129.73
C GLN A 191 89.07 -7.67 129.56
N VAL A 192 89.86 -6.95 128.76
CA VAL A 192 91.22 -7.36 128.32
C VAL A 192 92.34 -6.51 128.89
N VAL A 193 92.01 -5.31 129.39
CA VAL A 193 92.89 -4.49 130.23
C VAL A 193 92.13 -4.07 131.48
N GLN A 194 92.81 -4.09 132.62
CA GLN A 194 92.37 -3.54 133.90
C GLN A 194 93.50 -2.69 134.48
N GLY A 195 93.23 -1.47 134.93
CA GLY A 195 94.25 -0.58 135.52
C GLY A 195 93.68 0.75 135.99
N ALA A 196 94.20 1.32 137.07
CA ALA A 196 93.58 2.44 137.77
C ALA A 196 94.59 3.57 138.10
N PRO A 197 94.45 4.78 137.52
CA PRO A 197 93.56 5.18 136.43
C PRO A 197 94.08 4.74 135.04
N ARG A 198 93.18 4.49 134.09
CA ARG A 198 93.52 4.19 132.69
C ARG A 198 93.48 5.45 131.81
N SER A 199 94.42 5.59 130.88
CA SER A 199 94.46 6.69 129.90
C SER A 199 94.80 6.21 128.48
N GLY A 200 94.65 7.09 127.48
CA GLY A 200 94.90 6.78 126.06
C GLY A 200 93.88 5.84 125.41
N ASP A 201 94.23 5.29 124.25
CA ASP A 201 93.56 4.18 123.53
C ASP A 201 94.54 3.60 122.49
N PHE A 202 94.26 2.38 122.02
CA PHE A 202 95.01 1.74 120.94
C PHE A 202 94.69 2.41 119.59
N ALA A 203 95.71 3.00 118.95
CA ALA A 203 95.55 3.63 117.64
C ALA A 203 95.09 2.63 116.56
N LEU A 204 95.47 1.36 116.70
CA LEU A 204 95.09 0.28 115.78
C LEU A 204 94.47 -0.91 116.51
N MET A 205 93.54 -1.57 115.81
CA MET A 205 93.02 -2.89 116.14
C MET A 205 93.37 -3.83 114.98
N ASN A 206 94.03 -4.94 115.26
CA ASN A 206 94.44 -5.95 114.27
C ASN A 206 93.98 -7.35 114.66
N GLY A 207 94.05 -8.29 113.73
CA GLY A 207 93.52 -9.65 113.89
C GLY A 207 92.01 -9.74 113.68
N THR A 208 91.39 -10.80 114.20
CA THR A 208 90.00 -11.18 113.86
C THR A 208 88.98 -10.30 114.60
N LYS A 209 88.34 -9.39 113.88
CA LYS A 209 87.40 -8.39 114.41
C LYS A 209 85.93 -8.61 114.03
N SER A 210 85.61 -9.50 113.10
CA SER A 210 84.22 -9.73 112.68
C SER A 210 84.01 -11.15 112.13
N SER A 211 82.75 -11.57 112.07
CA SER A 211 82.28 -12.79 111.41
C SER A 211 81.37 -12.43 110.22
N ALA A 212 80.61 -13.39 109.69
CA ALA A 212 79.58 -13.09 108.69
C ALA A 212 78.49 -12.15 109.21
N THR A 213 78.16 -12.22 110.51
CA THR A 213 77.00 -11.55 111.12
C THR A 213 77.33 -10.62 112.29
N LEU A 214 78.48 -10.79 112.94
CA LEU A 214 78.88 -10.05 114.15
C LEU A 214 80.17 -9.27 113.93
N ARG A 215 80.45 -8.31 114.82
CA ARG A 215 81.68 -7.53 114.88
C ARG A 215 82.06 -7.22 116.33
N ILE A 216 83.35 -7.06 116.59
CA ILE A 216 83.89 -6.63 117.89
C ILE A 216 84.02 -5.10 117.88
N VAL A 217 83.48 -4.44 118.90
CA VAL A 217 83.64 -3.01 119.17
C VAL A 217 84.46 -2.85 120.44
N ARG A 218 85.43 -1.93 120.47
CA ARG A 218 86.12 -1.57 121.73
C ARG A 218 85.28 -0.61 122.53
N VAL A 219 85.17 -0.84 123.84
CA VAL A 219 84.56 0.08 124.80
C VAL A 219 85.57 0.41 125.89
N LEU A 220 85.67 1.69 126.23
CA LEU A 220 86.70 2.24 127.12
C LEU A 220 86.05 2.78 128.39
N SER A 221 86.54 2.36 129.56
CA SER A 221 86.15 2.96 130.84
C SER A 221 87.33 3.69 131.50
N ALA A 222 87.11 4.28 132.67
CA ALA A 222 88.16 4.91 133.46
C ALA A 222 89.18 3.91 134.05
N SER A 223 88.83 2.62 134.11
CA SER A 223 89.66 1.59 134.76
C SER A 223 89.84 0.30 133.94
N ALA A 224 89.31 0.23 132.72
CA ALA A 224 89.32 -0.97 131.89
C ALA A 224 89.21 -0.68 130.39
N VAL A 225 89.55 -1.69 129.59
CA VAL A 225 89.15 -1.83 128.18
C VAL A 225 88.33 -3.10 128.05
N THR A 226 87.13 -2.99 127.49
CA THR A 226 86.31 -4.15 127.07
C THR A 226 86.23 -4.24 125.55
N LEU A 227 86.00 -5.46 125.08
CA LEU A 227 85.71 -5.77 123.68
C LEU A 227 84.32 -6.39 123.65
N ASP A 228 83.39 -5.73 123.00
CA ASP A 228 81.96 -6.04 123.03
C ASP A 228 81.58 -6.61 121.66
N VAL A 229 81.09 -7.85 121.61
CA VAL A 229 80.61 -8.48 120.37
C VAL A 229 79.17 -8.05 120.12
N VAL A 230 78.91 -7.47 118.95
CA VAL A 230 77.60 -6.94 118.56
C VAL A 230 77.26 -7.31 117.11
N PRO A 231 75.98 -7.22 116.68
CA PRO A 231 75.60 -7.51 115.30
C PRO A 231 76.15 -6.49 114.29
N LYS A 232 76.30 -6.94 113.05
CA LYS A 232 76.41 -6.07 111.88
C LYS A 232 75.05 -5.42 111.57
N LEU A 233 75.10 -4.21 111.03
CA LEU A 233 73.92 -3.46 110.61
C LEU A 233 73.27 -4.09 109.38
N ALA A 234 71.94 -4.12 109.35
CA ALA A 234 71.20 -4.47 108.15
C ALA A 234 71.30 -3.36 107.08
N GLN A 235 71.20 -3.74 105.82
CA GLN A 235 71.06 -2.82 104.68
C GLN A 235 70.06 -3.37 103.66
N THR A 236 69.55 -2.51 102.78
CA THR A 236 68.68 -2.91 101.67
C THR A 236 69.24 -2.41 100.34
N VAL A 237 68.81 -3.03 99.24
CA VAL A 237 69.16 -2.64 97.86
C VAL A 237 67.90 -2.16 97.15
N ALA A 238 67.87 -0.90 96.74
CA ALA A 238 66.82 -0.36 95.88
C ALA A 238 67.15 -0.64 94.42
N PHE A 239 66.34 -1.46 93.74
CA PHE A 239 66.49 -1.78 92.32
C PHE A 239 65.11 -1.82 91.64
N ALA A 240 64.89 -0.90 90.70
CA ALA A 240 63.64 -0.74 89.96
C ALA A 240 63.93 -0.41 88.49
N PRO A 241 64.26 -1.40 87.65
CA PRO A 241 64.66 -1.17 86.27
C PRO A 241 63.45 -0.76 85.39
N PRO A 242 63.64 0.13 84.41
CA PRO A 242 62.58 0.57 83.52
C PRO A 242 62.14 -0.52 82.53
N ALA A 243 60.86 -0.54 82.18
CA ALA A 243 60.35 -1.30 81.05
C ALA A 243 60.92 -0.79 79.71
N LYS A 244 60.94 -1.67 78.70
CA LYS A 244 61.54 -1.45 77.38
C LYS A 244 60.67 -2.10 76.30
N THR A 245 61.06 -1.91 75.05
CA THR A 245 60.54 -2.61 73.86
C THR A 245 61.70 -3.30 73.15
N TYR A 246 61.45 -4.37 72.40
CA TYR A 246 62.46 -4.97 71.54
C TYR A 246 63.06 -3.93 70.59
N GLY A 247 64.37 -4.03 70.32
CA GLY A 247 65.13 -3.02 69.57
C GLY A 247 65.52 -1.76 70.34
N ALA A 248 65.16 -1.63 71.61
CA ALA A 248 65.71 -0.56 72.45
C ALA A 248 67.22 -0.75 72.66
N ALA A 249 67.98 0.34 72.49
CA ALA A 249 69.43 0.33 72.63
C ALA A 249 69.90 -0.17 74.02
N PRO A 250 71.12 -0.75 74.12
CA PRO A 250 71.70 -1.19 75.39
C PRO A 250 71.70 -0.08 76.44
N PHE A 251 71.38 -0.43 77.69
CA PHE A 251 71.24 0.55 78.77
C PHE A 251 71.82 0.06 80.08
N THR A 252 72.37 0.99 80.85
CA THR A 252 73.00 0.70 82.15
C THR A 252 71.91 0.56 83.23
N LEU A 253 71.99 -0.52 84.00
CA LEU A 253 71.17 -0.74 85.19
C LEU A 253 71.68 0.11 86.36
N THR A 254 70.76 0.63 87.16
CA THR A 254 71.05 1.45 88.34
C THR A 254 70.36 0.87 89.57
N ALA A 255 71.10 0.80 90.68
CA ALA A 255 70.64 0.36 91.98
C ALA A 255 71.49 1.03 93.06
N SER A 256 70.95 1.16 94.27
CA SER A 256 71.66 1.73 95.42
C SER A 256 71.47 0.90 96.68
N ALA A 257 72.54 0.75 97.46
CA ALA A 257 72.50 0.12 98.78
C ALA A 257 72.44 1.20 99.88
N THR A 258 71.72 0.94 100.98
CA THR A 258 71.62 1.92 102.10
C THR A 258 72.94 2.16 102.84
N SER A 259 73.94 1.29 102.66
CA SER A 259 75.33 1.49 103.11
C SER A 259 76.15 2.44 102.23
N SER A 260 75.61 2.86 101.07
CA SER A 260 76.35 3.52 99.98
C SER A 260 77.49 2.70 99.35
N LEU A 261 77.62 1.41 99.70
CA LEU A 261 78.59 0.51 99.07
C LEU A 261 78.17 0.16 97.62
N PRO A 262 79.12 -0.14 96.71
CA PRO A 262 78.81 -0.44 95.31
C PRO A 262 77.87 -1.64 95.14
N VAL A 263 76.96 -1.57 94.17
CA VAL A 263 76.04 -2.67 93.83
C VAL A 263 76.50 -3.36 92.55
N THR A 264 76.47 -4.70 92.57
CA THR A 264 76.78 -5.58 91.43
C THR A 264 75.50 -6.15 90.82
N PHE A 265 75.53 -6.53 89.54
CA PHE A 265 74.37 -7.09 88.83
C PHE A 265 74.66 -8.47 88.25
N ALA A 266 73.67 -9.37 88.31
CA ALA A 266 73.73 -10.69 87.70
C ALA A 266 72.39 -11.02 87.01
N ARG A 267 72.42 -11.39 85.72
CA ARG A 267 71.22 -11.81 84.98
C ARG A 267 70.86 -13.25 85.37
N VAL A 268 69.68 -13.43 85.95
CA VAL A 268 69.14 -14.75 86.31
C VAL A 268 68.57 -15.45 85.08
N SER A 269 67.71 -14.78 84.31
CA SER A 269 67.02 -15.38 83.16
C SER A 269 66.50 -14.33 82.17
N GLY A 270 65.96 -14.80 81.04
CA GLY A 270 65.33 -13.97 80.01
C GLY A 270 66.27 -13.50 78.89
N PRO A 271 65.71 -12.95 77.79
CA PRO A 271 66.42 -12.71 76.54
C PRO A 271 67.20 -11.40 76.54
N GLY A 272 68.34 -11.41 77.22
CA GLY A 272 69.34 -10.35 77.13
C GLY A 272 70.72 -10.78 77.62
N THR A 273 71.74 -10.00 77.29
CA THR A 273 73.12 -10.19 77.76
C THR A 273 73.52 -9.02 78.67
N LEU A 274 74.16 -9.34 79.80
CA LEU A 274 74.58 -8.38 80.81
C LEU A 274 76.10 -8.38 80.93
N SER A 275 76.72 -7.21 80.79
CA SER A 275 78.16 -7.01 81.01
C SER A 275 78.36 -5.91 82.05
N GLY A 276 78.81 -6.29 83.25
CA GLY A 276 78.78 -5.41 84.42
C GLY A 276 77.35 -4.93 84.70
N ALA A 277 77.09 -3.63 84.52
CA ALA A 277 75.76 -3.04 84.63
C ALA A 277 75.07 -2.81 83.26
N LEU A 278 75.76 -2.99 82.13
CA LEU A 278 75.19 -2.73 80.80
C LEU A 278 74.36 -3.93 80.32
N LEU A 279 73.04 -3.74 80.22
CA LEU A 279 72.11 -4.74 79.70
C LEU A 279 71.82 -4.47 78.21
N THR A 280 72.07 -5.48 77.38
CA THR A 280 71.66 -5.53 75.98
C THR A 280 70.46 -6.46 75.86
N ILE A 281 69.38 -5.98 75.23
CA ILE A 281 68.17 -6.77 74.96
C ILE A 281 68.42 -7.62 73.71
N THR A 282 68.10 -8.91 73.77
CA THR A 282 68.21 -9.84 72.63
C THR A 282 66.88 -10.49 72.26
N GLY A 283 65.79 -10.17 72.96
CA GLY A 283 64.43 -10.58 72.62
C GLY A 283 63.37 -9.88 73.48
N ALA A 284 62.09 -10.09 73.17
CA ALA A 284 60.98 -9.63 74.00
C ALA A 284 60.68 -10.60 75.15
N GLY A 285 60.07 -10.12 76.24
CA GLY A 285 59.77 -10.89 77.45
C GLY A 285 60.38 -10.28 78.72
N GLY A 286 60.36 -11.04 79.82
CA GLY A 286 60.93 -10.60 81.09
C GLY A 286 62.41 -11.01 81.23
N ILE A 287 63.30 -10.03 81.39
CA ILE A 287 64.71 -10.29 81.76
C ILE A 287 64.87 -10.11 83.27
N VAL A 288 65.10 -11.19 84.00
CA VAL A 288 65.23 -11.17 85.46
C VAL A 288 66.68 -10.91 85.84
N VAL A 289 66.92 -9.90 86.68
CA VAL A 289 68.25 -9.50 87.15
C VAL A 289 68.24 -9.39 88.68
N THR A 290 69.31 -9.86 89.31
CA THR A 290 69.61 -9.60 90.72
C THR A 290 70.57 -8.42 90.82
N ALA A 291 70.25 -7.45 91.68
CA ALA A 291 71.16 -6.43 92.15
C ALA A 291 71.64 -6.81 93.57
N SER A 292 72.95 -6.93 93.78
CA SER A 292 73.56 -7.51 94.99
C SER A 292 74.69 -6.65 95.54
N GLN A 293 74.74 -6.48 96.86
CA GLN A 293 75.88 -5.93 97.58
C GLN A 293 76.28 -6.85 98.76
N ALA A 294 77.57 -7.18 98.83
CA ALA A 294 78.15 -8.20 99.70
C ALA A 294 78.27 -7.82 101.20
N GLY A 295 78.12 -6.54 101.55
CA GLY A 295 78.39 -6.04 102.90
C GLY A 295 79.88 -5.76 103.14
N ASP A 296 80.27 -5.60 104.41
CA ASP A 296 81.63 -5.33 104.87
C ASP A 296 81.82 -5.73 106.36
N GLU A 297 82.77 -5.13 107.10
CA GLU A 297 82.92 -5.35 108.56
C GLU A 297 81.75 -4.76 109.40
N THR A 298 80.94 -3.87 108.82
CA THR A 298 79.84 -3.14 109.49
C THR A 298 78.47 -3.60 109.03
N PHE A 299 78.28 -3.94 107.75
CA PHE A 299 76.99 -4.25 107.13
C PHE A 299 76.86 -5.70 106.67
N LEU A 300 75.67 -6.27 106.86
CA LEU A 300 75.26 -7.58 106.31
C LEU A 300 75.12 -7.53 104.78
N ALA A 301 75.28 -8.66 104.08
CA ALA A 301 74.98 -8.74 102.65
C ALA A 301 73.49 -8.51 102.35
N ALA A 302 73.16 -7.90 101.21
CA ALA A 302 71.80 -7.68 100.75
C ALA A 302 71.68 -7.78 99.23
N ALA A 303 70.55 -8.31 98.74
CA ALA A 303 70.27 -8.43 97.32
C ALA A 303 68.77 -8.23 97.03
N THR A 304 68.44 -7.87 95.79
CA THR A 304 67.06 -7.68 95.33
C THR A 304 66.94 -8.06 93.86
N THR A 305 65.92 -8.86 93.53
CA THR A 305 65.60 -9.25 92.15
C THR A 305 64.52 -8.36 91.57
N ALA A 306 64.67 -7.99 90.30
CA ALA A 306 63.63 -7.31 89.53
C ALA A 306 63.66 -7.75 88.06
N THR A 307 62.53 -7.57 87.37
CA THR A 307 62.35 -7.97 85.97
C THR A 307 62.30 -6.73 85.07
N VAL A 308 63.20 -6.67 84.09
CA VAL A 308 63.06 -5.76 82.95
C VAL A 308 61.97 -6.33 82.04
N ALA A 309 60.80 -5.70 82.03
CA ALA A 309 59.75 -6.06 81.08
C ALA A 309 60.07 -5.49 79.70
N VAL A 310 60.30 -6.37 78.71
CA VAL A 310 60.51 -5.99 77.31
C VAL A 310 59.25 -6.35 76.50
N ALA A 311 58.53 -5.33 76.03
CA ALA A 311 57.41 -5.49 75.12
C ALA A 311 57.89 -5.91 73.70
N LYS A 312 57.03 -6.60 72.95
CA LYS A 312 57.27 -6.89 71.53
C LYS A 312 57.29 -5.59 70.71
N ALA A 313 58.14 -5.50 69.70
CA ALA A 313 58.15 -4.37 68.76
C ALA A 313 56.99 -4.52 67.74
N THR A 314 56.49 -3.41 67.20
CA THR A 314 55.35 -3.45 66.25
C THR A 314 55.82 -3.56 64.81
N LEU A 315 55.47 -4.64 64.12
CA LEU A 315 55.59 -4.74 62.66
C LEU A 315 54.26 -4.36 62.00
N THR A 316 54.31 -3.39 61.09
CA THR A 316 53.18 -3.10 60.20
C THR A 316 53.22 -4.05 59.02
N VAL A 317 52.12 -4.77 58.79
CA VAL A 317 51.93 -5.74 57.70
C VAL A 317 50.90 -5.16 56.75
N SER A 318 51.36 -4.71 55.59
CA SER A 318 50.54 -4.02 54.58
C SER A 318 50.26 -4.91 53.38
N ALA A 319 49.00 -5.01 52.97
CA ALA A 319 48.64 -5.54 51.66
C ALA A 319 48.72 -4.42 50.60
N ALA A 320 48.93 -4.79 49.34
CA ALA A 320 48.83 -3.87 48.21
C ALA A 320 47.43 -3.91 47.57
N ASN A 321 46.96 -2.78 47.03
CA ASN A 321 45.75 -2.76 46.19
C ASN A 321 46.00 -3.56 44.90
N ALA A 322 45.01 -4.33 44.47
CA ALA A 322 45.11 -5.21 43.31
C ALA A 322 43.90 -5.06 42.37
N THR A 323 44.05 -5.51 41.13
CA THR A 323 43.00 -5.45 40.10
C THR A 323 42.96 -6.73 39.27
N ARG A 324 41.76 -7.11 38.80
CA ARG A 324 41.54 -8.16 37.80
C ARG A 324 40.21 -7.93 37.08
N ALA A 325 40.02 -8.55 35.92
CA ALA A 325 38.72 -8.58 35.26
C ALA A 325 37.77 -9.62 35.89
N TYR A 326 36.47 -9.50 35.62
CA TYR A 326 35.47 -10.55 35.91
C TYR A 326 35.88 -11.90 35.28
N HIS A 327 35.63 -13.02 35.98
CA HIS A 327 36.12 -14.38 35.68
C HIS A 327 37.65 -14.59 35.62
N ALA A 328 38.49 -13.56 35.76
CA ALA A 328 39.93 -13.76 35.88
C ALA A 328 40.32 -14.35 37.25
N ALA A 329 41.44 -15.07 37.29
CA ALA A 329 42.03 -15.57 38.54
C ALA A 329 42.36 -14.41 39.51
N ASN A 330 42.39 -14.70 40.81
CA ASN A 330 42.96 -13.75 41.77
C ASN A 330 44.46 -13.55 41.47
N PRO A 331 44.97 -12.31 41.46
CA PRO A 331 46.41 -12.08 41.47
C PRO A 331 47.01 -12.59 42.78
N ALA A 332 48.33 -12.78 42.81
CA ALA A 332 49.04 -13.00 44.07
C ALA A 332 48.83 -11.80 45.01
N LEU A 333 48.63 -12.08 46.30
CA LEU A 333 48.39 -11.08 47.34
C LEU A 333 49.58 -11.04 48.31
N PRO A 334 50.74 -10.48 47.90
CA PRO A 334 51.89 -10.35 48.79
C PRO A 334 51.62 -9.32 49.89
N VAL A 335 52.29 -9.49 51.03
CA VAL A 335 52.36 -8.49 52.10
C VAL A 335 53.74 -7.85 52.15
N ALA A 336 53.78 -6.56 52.46
CA ALA A 336 55.01 -5.82 52.75
C ALA A 336 55.09 -5.48 54.24
N PHE A 337 56.29 -5.57 54.79
CA PHE A 337 56.57 -5.39 56.23
C PHE A 337 57.35 -4.09 56.48
N SER A 338 57.03 -3.38 57.56
CA SER A 338 57.83 -2.25 58.05
C SER A 338 57.85 -2.20 59.58
N GLY A 339 58.93 -1.65 60.15
CA GLY A 339 59.13 -1.57 61.61
C GLY A 339 60.14 -2.55 62.20
N PHE A 340 60.90 -3.29 61.38
CA PHE A 340 62.01 -4.12 61.88
C PHE A 340 63.05 -3.26 62.61
N VAL A 341 63.57 -3.80 63.71
CA VAL A 341 64.66 -3.22 64.50
C VAL A 341 65.96 -4.00 64.25
N ASN A 342 67.07 -3.57 64.84
CA ASN A 342 68.40 -4.21 64.80
C ASN A 342 69.01 -4.51 63.40
N GLY A 343 68.37 -4.05 62.31
CA GLY A 343 68.77 -4.40 60.93
C GLY A 343 68.14 -5.70 60.40
N GLU A 344 67.09 -6.20 61.05
CA GLU A 344 66.37 -7.42 60.70
C GLU A 344 65.46 -7.27 59.47
N GLY A 345 64.90 -8.40 59.01
CA GLY A 345 63.92 -8.46 57.93
C GLY A 345 63.07 -9.73 58.02
N ALA A 346 62.12 -9.91 57.11
CA ALA A 346 61.04 -10.92 57.21
C ALA A 346 61.47 -12.41 57.32
N GLY A 347 62.77 -12.72 57.19
CA GLY A 347 63.33 -14.03 57.51
C GLY A 347 63.46 -14.35 59.01
N VAL A 348 63.24 -13.37 59.92
CA VAL A 348 63.21 -13.62 61.37
C VAL A 348 61.85 -14.09 61.89
N ILE A 349 60.79 -13.95 61.07
CA ILE A 349 59.40 -14.21 61.48
C ILE A 349 59.11 -15.71 61.49
N ASP A 350 58.81 -16.28 62.66
CA ASP A 350 58.56 -17.71 62.87
C ASP A 350 57.41 -18.26 61.98
N VAL A 351 56.32 -17.51 61.88
CA VAL A 351 55.19 -17.83 61.00
C VAL A 351 54.78 -16.55 60.27
N GLN A 352 54.94 -16.49 58.94
CA GLN A 352 54.61 -15.29 58.20
C GLN A 352 53.08 -15.06 58.09
N PRO A 353 52.61 -13.82 58.29
CA PRO A 353 51.26 -13.41 57.92
C PRO A 353 50.97 -13.61 56.43
N THR A 354 49.70 -13.80 56.07
CA THR A 354 49.25 -13.94 54.68
C THR A 354 48.09 -13.01 54.39
N ALA A 355 47.96 -12.54 53.14
CA ALA A 355 46.80 -11.75 52.71
C ALA A 355 45.80 -12.61 51.93
N THR A 356 44.53 -12.47 52.28
CA THR A 356 43.42 -13.23 51.69
C THR A 356 42.32 -12.28 51.21
N THR A 357 41.47 -12.77 50.31
CA THR A 357 40.24 -12.09 49.90
C THR A 357 39.12 -13.12 49.78
N THR A 358 37.89 -12.72 50.05
CA THR A 358 36.70 -13.56 49.85
C THR A 358 36.26 -13.63 48.39
N ALA A 359 36.87 -12.85 47.51
CA ALA A 359 36.50 -12.78 46.10
C ALA A 359 36.92 -14.04 45.32
N THR A 360 35.94 -14.80 44.82
CA THR A 360 36.10 -15.94 43.90
C THR A 360 36.31 -15.47 42.45
N VAL A 361 36.61 -16.38 41.50
CA VAL A 361 36.61 -16.05 40.05
C VAL A 361 35.26 -15.54 39.56
N THR A 362 34.16 -16.07 40.10
CA THR A 362 32.77 -15.70 39.79
C THR A 362 32.25 -14.45 40.51
N SER A 363 33.06 -13.81 41.35
CA SER A 363 32.65 -12.61 42.10
C SER A 363 32.49 -11.41 41.17
N SER A 364 31.33 -10.75 41.24
CA SER A 364 30.91 -9.63 40.41
C SER A 364 31.90 -8.45 40.35
N ALA A 365 31.76 -7.58 39.36
CA ALA A 365 32.57 -6.36 39.28
C ALA A 365 32.23 -5.41 40.45
N GLY A 366 33.28 -4.91 41.13
CA GLY A 366 33.16 -4.21 42.41
C GLY A 366 34.47 -4.22 43.20
N THR A 367 34.42 -3.83 44.47
CA THR A 367 35.57 -3.77 45.38
C THR A 367 35.46 -4.80 46.50
N TYR A 368 36.51 -5.57 46.71
CA TYR A 368 36.59 -6.63 47.72
C TYR A 368 37.77 -6.37 48.67
N PRO A 369 37.65 -6.65 49.97
CA PRO A 369 38.76 -6.48 50.91
C PRO A 369 39.88 -7.49 50.61
N ILE A 370 41.12 -7.03 50.73
CA ILE A 370 42.32 -7.84 50.89
C ILE A 370 42.74 -7.68 52.35
N THR A 371 42.59 -8.74 53.13
CA THR A 371 42.85 -8.75 54.57
C THR A 371 44.15 -9.52 54.85
N PRO A 372 45.25 -8.85 55.21
CA PRO A 372 46.41 -9.51 55.81
C PRO A 372 46.08 -9.92 57.24
N ALA A 373 46.43 -11.17 57.60
CA ALA A 373 46.12 -11.76 58.89
C ALA A 373 47.08 -12.92 59.25
N GLY A 374 47.00 -13.37 60.50
CA GLY A 374 47.78 -14.48 61.03
C GLY A 374 49.26 -14.14 61.21
N GLY A 375 50.08 -15.18 61.29
CA GLY A 375 51.48 -15.07 61.63
C GLY A 375 51.76 -14.96 63.13
N SER A 376 53.00 -15.26 63.51
CA SER A 376 53.51 -15.25 64.88
C SER A 376 55.02 -15.03 64.86
N ASP A 377 55.53 -14.37 65.89
CA ASP A 377 56.93 -14.04 66.08
C ASP A 377 57.17 -13.81 67.59
N ASP A 378 58.26 -14.31 68.17
CA ASP A 378 58.53 -14.15 69.61
C ASP A 378 58.88 -12.71 70.04
N ASN A 379 59.42 -11.89 69.13
CA ASN A 379 59.92 -10.54 69.39
C ASN A 379 59.01 -9.42 68.86
N TYR A 380 58.14 -9.73 67.90
CA TYR A 380 57.27 -8.77 67.22
C TYR A 380 55.76 -9.03 67.40
N ALA A 381 54.99 -7.95 67.35
CA ALA A 381 53.53 -7.95 67.30
C ALA A 381 53.07 -7.33 65.98
N PHE A 382 52.13 -7.98 65.29
CA PHE A 382 51.69 -7.56 63.96
C PHE A 382 50.51 -6.59 64.00
N ALA A 383 50.63 -5.48 63.28
CA ALA A 383 49.57 -4.52 63.01
C ALA A 383 49.18 -4.58 61.52
N PHE A 384 47.93 -4.90 61.21
CA PHE A 384 47.48 -5.19 59.84
C PHE A 384 46.90 -3.97 59.14
N ALA A 385 47.43 -3.64 57.97
CA ALA A 385 46.91 -2.61 57.07
C ALA A 385 46.27 -3.28 55.83
N PRO A 386 44.92 -3.32 55.73
CA PRO A 386 44.22 -3.97 54.63
C PRO A 386 44.25 -3.14 53.34
N ALA A 387 43.95 -3.81 52.23
CA ALA A 387 43.89 -3.21 50.89
C ALA A 387 42.60 -3.63 50.15
N ILE A 388 42.46 -3.24 48.89
CA ILE A 388 41.28 -3.52 48.05
C ILE A 388 41.69 -4.26 46.78
N LEU A 389 40.97 -5.35 46.48
CA LEU A 389 40.93 -5.99 45.17
C LEU A 389 39.74 -5.43 44.39
N THR A 390 40.01 -4.71 43.31
CA THR A 390 38.97 -4.23 42.40
C THR A 390 38.77 -5.23 41.27
N VAL A 391 37.57 -5.79 41.16
CA VAL A 391 37.14 -6.59 40.00
C VAL A 391 36.53 -5.63 38.97
N THR A 392 37.15 -5.52 37.81
CA THR A 392 36.70 -4.65 36.70
C THR A 392 35.73 -5.39 35.78
N ARG A 393 34.86 -4.61 35.12
CA ARG A 393 33.92 -5.14 34.13
C ARG A 393 34.64 -5.60 32.87
N VAL A 394 34.16 -6.68 32.27
CA VAL A 394 34.63 -7.18 30.96
C VAL A 394 33.88 -6.46 29.83
N PRO A 395 34.52 -6.08 28.71
CA PRO A 395 33.80 -5.52 27.55
C PRO A 395 32.81 -6.53 26.95
N LEU A 396 31.58 -6.09 26.66
CA LEU A 396 30.58 -6.86 25.92
C LEU A 396 30.04 -6.02 24.77
N THR A 397 30.18 -6.50 23.53
CA THR A 397 29.59 -5.88 22.35
C THR A 397 28.28 -6.56 22.00
N ILE A 398 27.21 -5.78 21.87
CA ILE A 398 25.89 -6.23 21.43
C ILE A 398 25.60 -5.58 20.09
N THR A 399 25.57 -6.39 19.03
CA THR A 399 25.36 -5.94 17.65
C THR A 399 23.97 -6.34 17.20
N ALA A 400 23.10 -5.38 16.90
CA ALA A 400 21.83 -5.67 16.25
C ALA A 400 22.09 -6.27 14.86
N SER A 401 21.39 -7.36 14.53
CA SER A 401 21.50 -8.01 13.22
C SER A 401 20.87 -7.15 12.13
N ASP A 402 21.46 -7.13 10.94
CA ASP A 402 20.82 -6.60 9.75
C ASP A 402 19.52 -7.37 9.43
N ALA A 403 18.54 -6.67 8.85
CA ALA A 403 17.26 -7.24 8.45
C ALA A 403 16.78 -6.64 7.14
N ILE A 404 15.83 -7.32 6.49
CA ILE A 404 15.20 -6.85 5.24
C ILE A 404 13.68 -6.88 5.35
N LYS A 405 13.02 -5.95 4.65
CA LYS A 405 11.59 -6.00 4.33
C LYS A 405 11.35 -5.46 2.93
N VAL A 406 10.20 -5.76 2.33
CA VAL A 406 9.69 -4.99 1.18
C VAL A 406 8.85 -3.81 1.66
N TYR A 407 8.74 -2.77 0.84
CA TYR A 407 7.85 -1.64 1.08
C TYR A 407 6.42 -2.11 1.38
N GLY A 408 5.77 -1.50 2.39
CA GLY A 408 4.43 -1.88 2.86
C GLY A 408 4.31 -3.18 3.66
N ALA A 409 5.35 -4.02 3.74
CA ALA A 409 5.35 -5.15 4.67
C ALA A 409 5.48 -4.68 6.14
N ALA A 410 5.00 -5.50 7.08
CA ALA A 410 5.25 -5.32 8.50
C ALA A 410 6.76 -5.33 8.82
N LEU A 411 7.14 -4.83 9.99
CA LEU A 411 8.53 -4.94 10.46
C LEU A 411 8.85 -6.42 10.78
N PRO A 412 10.04 -6.92 10.42
CA PRO A 412 10.50 -8.23 10.84
C PRO A 412 10.84 -8.24 12.34
N GLY A 413 10.89 -9.42 12.95
CA GLY A 413 11.47 -9.57 14.29
C GLY A 413 12.98 -9.31 14.26
N PHE A 414 13.44 -8.29 15.00
CA PHE A 414 14.86 -7.98 15.12
C PHE A 414 15.58 -8.97 16.05
N THR A 415 16.85 -9.25 15.76
CA THR A 415 17.73 -10.08 16.60
C THR A 415 19.03 -9.35 16.89
N ALA A 416 19.82 -9.85 17.83
CA ALA A 416 21.15 -9.34 18.14
C ALA A 416 22.15 -10.49 18.35
N SER A 417 23.40 -10.22 17.99
CA SER A 417 24.56 -11.04 18.32
C SER A 417 25.34 -10.41 19.48
N PHE A 418 26.05 -11.26 20.23
CA PHE A 418 26.75 -10.87 21.45
C PHE A 418 28.19 -11.40 21.39
N SER A 419 29.17 -10.57 21.76
CA SER A 419 30.58 -10.95 21.79
C SER A 419 31.27 -10.35 23.02
N GLY A 420 32.02 -11.17 23.76
CA GLY A 420 32.69 -10.76 25.01
C GLY A 420 32.19 -11.44 26.30
N PHE A 421 31.17 -12.29 26.25
CA PHE A 421 30.82 -13.14 27.41
C PHE A 421 31.99 -14.06 27.78
N VAL A 422 32.24 -14.19 29.08
CA VAL A 422 33.27 -15.06 29.67
C VAL A 422 32.62 -16.15 30.54
N GLY A 423 33.39 -17.15 30.98
CA GLY A 423 32.90 -18.21 31.87
C GLY A 423 31.83 -19.16 31.28
N GLY A 424 31.53 -19.06 29.97
CA GLY A 424 30.42 -19.78 29.33
C GLY A 424 29.06 -19.09 29.48
N GLU A 425 29.04 -17.81 29.89
CA GLU A 425 27.82 -17.05 30.09
C GLU A 425 27.07 -16.71 28.78
N THR A 426 25.79 -16.37 28.91
CA THR A 426 24.86 -16.08 27.81
C THR A 426 24.03 -14.83 28.16
N PRO A 427 23.20 -14.27 27.25
CA PRO A 427 22.38 -13.08 27.53
C PRO A 427 21.48 -13.14 28.77
N ALA A 428 21.26 -14.32 29.36
CA ALA A 428 20.58 -14.48 30.64
C ALA A 428 21.29 -13.82 31.85
N VAL A 429 22.57 -13.44 31.74
CA VAL A 429 23.33 -12.72 32.80
C VAL A 429 23.16 -11.19 32.75
N LEU A 430 22.35 -10.69 31.82
CA LEU A 430 22.01 -9.26 31.72
C LEU A 430 20.86 -8.93 32.66
N THR A 431 21.05 -7.92 33.52
CA THR A 431 20.04 -7.45 34.49
C THR A 431 18.89 -6.72 33.80
N THR A 432 19.16 -6.12 32.64
CA THR A 432 18.14 -5.66 31.69
C THR A 432 18.46 -6.29 30.34
N PRO A 433 17.50 -6.95 29.66
CA PRO A 433 17.69 -7.43 28.30
C PRO A 433 17.98 -6.29 27.31
N VAL A 434 18.60 -6.62 26.16
CA VAL A 434 18.70 -5.67 25.04
C VAL A 434 17.32 -5.38 24.46
N THR A 435 17.03 -4.11 24.20
CA THR A 435 15.90 -3.69 23.37
C THR A 435 16.41 -3.36 21.97
N LEU A 436 15.64 -3.73 20.95
CA LEU A 436 15.94 -3.52 19.55
C LEU A 436 14.83 -2.68 18.93
N ALA A 437 15.17 -1.55 18.34
CA ALA A 437 14.22 -0.61 17.77
C ALA A 437 14.69 -0.07 16.42
N THR A 438 13.77 0.50 15.65
CA THR A 438 14.08 1.29 14.46
C THR A 438 13.07 2.43 14.37
N THR A 439 13.42 3.51 13.67
CA THR A 439 12.48 4.58 13.30
C THR A 439 11.63 4.24 12.07
N ALA A 440 11.92 3.12 11.40
CA ALA A 440 11.12 2.62 10.29
C ALA A 440 9.76 2.07 10.76
N THR A 441 8.77 2.13 9.87
CA THR A 441 7.40 1.64 10.07
C THR A 441 7.00 0.67 8.95
N ALA A 442 5.75 0.20 8.93
CA ALA A 442 5.20 -0.51 7.77
C ALA A 442 5.28 0.33 6.48
N ALA A 443 4.93 1.61 6.57
CA ALA A 443 4.84 2.55 5.44
C ALA A 443 6.14 3.32 5.12
N SER A 444 7.24 3.08 5.85
CA SER A 444 8.54 3.70 5.54
C SER A 444 9.01 3.34 4.13
N ALA A 445 9.49 4.37 3.41
CA ALA A 445 9.93 4.31 2.02
C ALA A 445 11.10 3.34 1.78
N VAL A 446 11.40 3.08 0.51
CA VAL A 446 12.58 2.31 0.09
C VAL A 446 13.85 3.05 0.50
N GLY A 447 14.76 2.34 1.19
CA GLY A 447 15.95 2.94 1.79
C GLY A 447 16.58 2.08 2.88
N SER A 448 17.48 2.71 3.65
CA SER A 448 18.23 2.09 4.75
C SER A 448 17.89 2.79 6.06
N TYR A 449 17.57 2.01 7.09
CA TYR A 449 17.17 2.51 8.42
C TYR A 449 17.97 1.79 9.51
N ALA A 450 18.46 2.53 10.51
CA ALA A 450 19.19 1.91 11.62
C ALA A 450 18.27 1.02 12.48
N ILE A 451 18.78 -0.14 12.88
CA ILE A 451 18.25 -0.98 13.96
C ILE A 451 19.14 -0.72 15.17
N THR A 452 18.66 0.08 16.12
CA THR A 452 19.41 0.44 17.33
C THR A 452 19.25 -0.62 18.41
N ALA A 453 20.37 -1.13 18.91
CA ALA A 453 20.42 -1.88 20.16
C ALA A 453 20.59 -0.89 21.33
N ALA A 454 19.82 -1.09 22.40
CA ALA A 454 19.84 -0.25 23.58
C ALA A 454 19.39 -1.02 24.84
N GLY A 455 19.28 -0.33 25.97
CA GLY A 455 18.59 -0.81 27.18
C GLY A 455 19.30 -1.88 28.00
N ALA A 456 20.20 -2.67 27.41
CA ALA A 456 20.88 -3.74 28.12
C ALA A 456 21.76 -3.21 29.27
N THR A 457 21.71 -3.87 30.43
CA THR A 457 22.56 -3.56 31.59
C THR A 457 23.11 -4.83 32.22
N SER A 458 24.28 -4.73 32.85
CA SER A 458 24.86 -5.79 33.68
C SER A 458 25.77 -5.17 34.75
N PRO A 459 25.84 -5.73 35.97
CA PRO A 459 26.85 -5.35 36.94
C PRO A 459 28.27 -5.66 36.44
N ASN A 460 28.44 -6.70 35.61
CA ASN A 460 29.72 -7.35 35.34
C ASN A 460 30.32 -7.04 33.97
N TYR A 461 29.52 -6.51 33.04
CA TYR A 461 29.94 -6.20 31.68
C TYR A 461 29.86 -4.70 31.35
N ALA A 462 30.87 -4.19 30.65
CA ALA A 462 30.89 -2.85 30.07
C ALA A 462 30.31 -2.95 28.65
N ILE A 463 29.02 -2.62 28.52
CA ILE A 463 28.24 -2.89 27.31
C ILE A 463 28.46 -1.79 26.26
N THR A 464 28.79 -2.20 25.04
CA THR A 464 28.86 -1.36 23.84
C THR A 464 27.81 -1.83 22.84
N PHE A 465 27.01 -0.92 22.30
CA PHE A 465 25.99 -1.23 21.30
C PHE A 465 26.48 -0.90 19.89
N VAL A 466 26.23 -1.80 18.94
CA VAL A 466 26.44 -1.58 17.51
C VAL A 466 25.09 -1.71 16.81
N ALA A 467 24.75 -0.71 15.99
CA ALA A 467 23.50 -0.70 15.23
C ALA A 467 23.62 -1.60 13.98
N GLY A 468 22.54 -2.31 13.68
CA GLY A 468 22.35 -3.00 12.41
C GLY A 468 21.54 -2.16 11.43
N THR A 469 21.21 -2.74 10.28
CA THR A 469 20.54 -2.06 9.17
C THR A 469 19.28 -2.80 8.75
N LEU A 470 18.14 -2.12 8.80
CA LEU A 470 16.92 -2.53 8.13
C LEU A 470 16.91 -1.97 6.71
N THR A 471 17.08 -2.83 5.71
CA THR A 471 16.94 -2.46 4.30
C THR A 471 15.48 -2.63 3.87
N VAL A 472 14.86 -1.55 3.40
CA VAL A 472 13.52 -1.59 2.79
C VAL A 472 13.67 -1.66 1.28
N GLY A 473 13.43 -2.85 0.72
CA GLY A 473 13.39 -3.10 -0.72
C GLY A 473 12.08 -2.66 -1.37
N LYS A 474 12.09 -2.49 -2.70
CA LYS A 474 10.92 -2.10 -3.49
C LYS A 474 9.80 -3.16 -3.42
N ALA A 475 8.54 -2.71 -3.40
CA ALA A 475 7.38 -3.59 -3.60
C ALA A 475 7.15 -3.84 -5.11
N PRO A 476 6.63 -5.00 -5.53
CA PRO A 476 6.28 -5.25 -6.93
C PRO A 476 5.03 -4.44 -7.32
N LEU A 477 5.08 -3.77 -8.48
CA LEU A 477 3.91 -3.11 -9.10
C LEU A 477 3.82 -3.54 -10.56
N THR A 478 2.71 -4.16 -10.94
CA THR A 478 2.40 -4.46 -12.34
C THR A 478 1.56 -3.34 -12.93
N ILE A 479 1.97 -2.83 -14.09
CA ILE A 479 1.21 -1.89 -14.91
C ILE A 479 0.88 -2.59 -16.22
N THR A 480 -0.41 -2.83 -16.45
CA THR A 480 -0.92 -3.50 -17.64
C THR A 480 -1.58 -2.45 -18.52
N ALA A 481 -1.21 -2.36 -19.80
CA ALA A 481 -2.01 -1.62 -20.77
C ALA A 481 -3.32 -2.38 -21.01
N ASP A 482 -4.45 -1.70 -20.91
CA ASP A 482 -5.74 -2.36 -21.06
C ASP A 482 -6.02 -2.69 -22.53
N ASP A 483 -6.68 -3.81 -22.79
CA ASP A 483 -7.18 -4.14 -24.13
C ASP A 483 -8.23 -3.13 -24.60
N GLN A 484 -8.15 -2.75 -25.87
CA GLN A 484 -9.01 -1.77 -26.51
C GLN A 484 -9.55 -2.30 -27.85
N ALA A 485 -10.64 -1.71 -28.34
CA ALA A 485 -11.22 -2.08 -29.62
C ALA A 485 -11.66 -0.87 -30.44
N LYS A 486 -11.63 -1.01 -31.77
CA LYS A 486 -12.27 -0.09 -32.72
C LYS A 486 -12.69 -0.81 -34.00
N VAL A 487 -13.52 -0.16 -34.81
CA VAL A 487 -13.74 -0.58 -36.21
C VAL A 487 -12.67 0.03 -37.14
N VAL A 488 -12.47 -0.59 -38.29
CA VAL A 488 -11.61 -0.09 -39.37
C VAL A 488 -11.99 1.35 -39.78
N GLY A 489 -11.00 2.20 -40.01
CA GLY A 489 -11.21 3.61 -40.37
C GLY A 489 -11.57 4.55 -39.20
N ALA A 490 -11.92 4.04 -38.02
CA ALA A 490 -12.12 4.87 -36.83
C ALA A 490 -10.79 5.36 -36.25
N ALA A 491 -10.83 6.51 -35.55
CA ALA A 491 -9.71 6.98 -34.74
C ALA A 491 -9.38 5.97 -33.63
N ASN A 492 -8.14 5.98 -33.12
CA ASN A 492 -7.79 5.14 -31.98
C ASN A 492 -8.52 5.65 -30.72
N PRO A 493 -9.03 4.75 -29.86
CA PRO A 493 -9.53 5.14 -28.55
C PRO A 493 -8.40 5.65 -27.65
N PRO A 494 -8.71 6.42 -26.58
CA PRO A 494 -7.74 6.73 -25.54
C PRO A 494 -7.15 5.44 -24.96
N LEU A 495 -5.82 5.35 -24.90
CA LEU A 495 -5.14 4.19 -24.31
C LEU A 495 -5.14 4.32 -22.79
N THR A 496 -5.52 3.26 -22.08
CA THR A 496 -5.60 3.21 -20.62
C THR A 496 -4.69 2.12 -20.05
N ALA A 497 -4.45 2.18 -18.73
CA ALA A 497 -3.73 1.14 -18.02
C ALA A 497 -4.37 0.83 -16.66
N SER A 498 -4.30 -0.44 -16.28
CA SER A 498 -4.65 -0.96 -14.96
C SER A 498 -3.38 -1.23 -14.14
N PHE A 499 -3.51 -1.13 -12.81
CA PHE A 499 -2.40 -1.16 -11.86
C PHE A 499 -2.67 -2.18 -10.76
N ALA A 500 -1.71 -3.07 -10.47
CA ALA A 500 -1.84 -4.09 -9.43
C ALA A 500 -0.55 -4.21 -8.62
N GLY A 501 -0.66 -4.14 -7.28
CA GLY A 501 0.49 -4.25 -6.37
C GLY A 501 0.78 -3.01 -5.51
N PHE A 502 -0.02 -1.94 -5.61
CA PHE A 502 0.04 -0.83 -4.64
C PHE A 502 -0.23 -1.33 -3.20
N VAL A 503 0.52 -0.80 -2.25
CA VAL A 503 0.46 -1.12 -0.81
C VAL A 503 0.32 0.16 0.02
N ASN A 504 0.12 0.06 1.34
CA ASN A 504 -0.11 1.21 2.26
C ASN A 504 -1.31 2.13 1.94
N GLY A 505 -2.14 1.80 0.95
CA GLY A 505 -3.18 2.70 0.43
C GLY A 505 -2.68 3.65 -0.67
N ASP A 506 -1.48 3.41 -1.22
CA ASP A 506 -0.97 4.12 -2.40
C ASP A 506 -1.92 3.94 -3.61
N THR A 507 -1.86 4.91 -4.53
CA THR A 507 -2.54 4.86 -5.82
C THR A 507 -1.59 5.30 -6.94
N VAL A 508 -2.11 5.58 -8.14
CA VAL A 508 -1.35 6.18 -9.25
C VAL A 508 -0.59 7.46 -8.88
N THR A 509 -0.96 8.15 -7.79
CA THR A 509 -0.24 9.30 -7.24
C THR A 509 1.15 8.96 -6.65
N ALA A 510 1.46 7.68 -6.40
CA ALA A 510 2.78 7.22 -5.97
C ALA A 510 3.79 7.11 -7.14
N LEU A 511 3.34 7.35 -8.37
CA LEU A 511 4.19 7.43 -9.56
C LEU A 511 4.79 8.84 -9.70
N THR A 512 6.10 8.95 -9.70
CA THR A 512 6.83 10.20 -10.00
C THR A 512 6.95 10.47 -11.51
N ALA A 513 6.67 9.47 -12.35
CA ALA A 513 6.41 9.63 -13.78
C ALA A 513 5.27 8.68 -14.19
N PRO A 514 4.26 9.14 -14.95
CA PRO A 514 3.14 8.31 -15.39
C PRO A 514 3.56 7.32 -16.49
N PRO A 515 2.79 6.24 -16.72
CA PRO A 515 3.04 5.32 -17.83
C PRO A 515 2.83 6.00 -19.19
N LEU A 516 3.79 5.79 -20.10
CA LEU A 516 3.66 6.09 -21.52
C LEU A 516 3.05 4.88 -22.23
N LEU A 517 1.84 5.05 -22.75
CA LEU A 517 1.10 4.09 -23.55
C LEU A 517 1.20 4.44 -25.04
N VAL A 518 1.58 3.48 -25.88
CA VAL A 518 1.69 3.66 -27.34
C VAL A 518 1.20 2.43 -28.10
N THR A 519 0.67 2.65 -29.31
CA THR A 519 0.39 1.59 -30.28
C THR A 519 0.87 2.01 -31.67
N THR A 520 1.21 1.04 -32.52
CA THR A 520 1.58 1.28 -33.93
C THR A 520 0.38 1.39 -34.87
N ALA A 521 -0.83 1.12 -34.37
CA ALA A 521 -2.06 1.28 -35.13
C ALA A 521 -2.35 2.75 -35.47
N LEU A 522 -2.81 3.01 -36.69
CA LEU A 522 -3.28 4.31 -37.16
C LEU A 522 -4.79 4.25 -37.42
N THR A 523 -5.41 5.41 -37.68
CA THR A 523 -6.83 5.50 -38.11
C THR A 523 -7.13 4.58 -39.30
N ALA A 524 -6.21 4.51 -40.26
CA ALA A 524 -6.32 3.69 -41.47
C ALA A 524 -5.68 2.28 -41.36
N SER A 525 -5.33 1.80 -40.16
CA SER A 525 -4.84 0.42 -40.00
C SER A 525 -5.92 -0.61 -40.37
N PRO A 526 -5.53 -1.73 -41.03
CA PRO A 526 -6.47 -2.78 -41.42
C PRO A 526 -7.00 -3.56 -40.22
N VAL A 527 -8.03 -4.38 -40.46
CA VAL A 527 -8.56 -5.38 -39.52
C VAL A 527 -7.44 -6.29 -39.01
N GLY A 528 -7.37 -6.50 -37.70
CA GLY A 528 -6.31 -7.23 -37.02
C GLY A 528 -6.00 -6.72 -35.62
N THR A 529 -5.00 -7.31 -34.97
CA THR A 529 -4.63 -7.01 -33.58
C THR A 529 -3.27 -6.32 -33.52
N PHE A 530 -3.20 -5.17 -32.84
CA PHE A 530 -1.99 -4.35 -32.71
C PHE A 530 -1.58 -4.25 -31.23
N PRO A 531 -0.28 -4.32 -30.88
CA PRO A 531 0.12 -4.19 -29.48
C PRO A 531 -0.12 -2.78 -28.94
N ILE A 532 -0.48 -2.70 -27.66
CA ILE A 532 -0.43 -1.48 -26.84
C ILE A 532 0.73 -1.67 -25.86
N SER A 533 1.86 -1.05 -26.15
CA SER A 533 3.04 -1.09 -25.28
C SER A 533 2.93 -0.03 -24.19
N VAL A 534 3.23 -0.42 -22.95
CA VAL A 534 3.34 0.49 -21.80
C VAL A 534 4.77 0.52 -21.29
N SER A 535 5.25 1.71 -20.92
CA SER A 535 6.64 1.97 -20.53
C SER A 535 6.75 3.25 -19.69
N GLY A 536 7.97 3.66 -19.33
CA GLY A 536 8.26 5.04 -18.86
C GLY A 536 7.80 5.40 -17.44
N ALA A 537 6.88 4.65 -16.83
CA ALA A 537 6.46 4.90 -15.46
C ALA A 537 7.62 4.74 -14.46
N VAL A 538 7.67 5.61 -13.46
CA VAL A 538 8.68 5.58 -12.39
C VAL A 538 8.00 5.76 -11.04
N ALA A 539 8.38 4.93 -10.07
CA ALA A 539 7.99 5.07 -8.67
C ALA A 539 9.20 4.79 -7.75
N PRO A 540 9.50 5.64 -6.76
CA PRO A 540 10.60 5.40 -5.82
C PRO A 540 10.45 4.09 -5.05
N ASN A 541 9.24 3.81 -4.56
CA ASN A 541 8.99 2.67 -3.67
C ASN A 541 8.68 1.33 -4.36
N TYR A 542 8.49 1.33 -5.69
CA TYR A 542 8.06 0.14 -6.42
C TYR A 542 9.05 -0.32 -7.50
N GLN A 543 9.06 -1.62 -7.76
CA GLN A 543 9.72 -2.27 -8.89
C GLN A 543 8.63 -2.55 -9.93
N ILE A 544 8.70 -1.85 -11.04
CA ILE A 544 7.61 -1.83 -12.03
C ILE A 544 7.82 -2.92 -13.08
N THR A 545 6.79 -3.74 -13.26
CA THR A 545 6.67 -4.71 -14.36
C THR A 545 5.63 -4.19 -15.36
N PHE A 546 6.00 -4.12 -16.63
CA PHE A 546 5.11 -3.67 -17.70
C PHE A 546 4.50 -4.87 -18.45
N VAL A 547 3.19 -4.88 -18.63
CA VAL A 547 2.46 -5.89 -19.41
C VAL A 547 1.75 -5.19 -20.58
N PRO A 548 2.02 -5.57 -21.84
CA PRO A 548 1.35 -4.98 -22.99
C PRO A 548 -0.09 -5.51 -23.12
N GLY A 549 -0.97 -4.65 -23.62
CA GLY A 549 -2.32 -4.99 -24.04
C GLY A 549 -2.43 -5.02 -25.57
N THR A 550 -3.64 -5.05 -26.09
CA THR A 550 -3.91 -5.11 -27.52
C THR A 550 -5.03 -4.16 -27.96
N LEU A 551 -4.86 -3.53 -29.13
CA LEU A 551 -5.92 -2.84 -29.85
C LEU A 551 -6.43 -3.77 -30.95
N SER A 552 -7.66 -4.25 -30.79
CA SER A 552 -8.35 -5.03 -31.81
C SER A 552 -9.06 -4.12 -32.81
N ILE A 553 -8.80 -4.28 -34.10
CA ILE A 553 -9.49 -3.59 -35.19
C ILE A 553 -10.42 -4.59 -35.89
N THR A 554 -11.73 -4.35 -35.83
CA THR A 554 -12.76 -5.18 -36.48
C THR A 554 -13.30 -4.54 -37.76
N ASP A 555 -13.92 -5.34 -38.62
CA ASP A 555 -14.61 -4.83 -39.81
C ASP A 555 -15.96 -4.16 -39.46
N LEU A 556 -16.59 -3.51 -40.44
CA LEU A 556 -17.93 -2.93 -40.34
C LEU A 556 -19.02 -4.02 -40.36
N THR A 557 -20.13 -3.77 -39.67
CA THR A 557 -21.26 -4.72 -39.66
C THR A 557 -22.00 -4.73 -41.02
N PRO A 558 -22.25 -5.90 -41.64
CA PRO A 558 -22.99 -5.99 -42.90
C PRO A 558 -24.51 -5.81 -42.70
N GLN A 559 -25.19 -5.35 -43.74
CA GLN A 559 -26.65 -5.15 -43.75
C GLN A 559 -27.25 -5.43 -45.13
N THR A 560 -28.56 -5.60 -45.19
CA THR A 560 -29.33 -5.86 -46.43
C THR A 560 -30.47 -4.86 -46.61
N ILE A 561 -30.93 -4.71 -47.85
CA ILE A 561 -32.17 -3.99 -48.18
C ILE A 561 -33.28 -5.03 -48.37
N THR A 562 -34.47 -4.73 -47.84
CA THR A 562 -35.73 -5.37 -48.22
C THR A 562 -36.49 -4.43 -49.14
N PHE A 563 -36.65 -4.84 -50.40
CA PHE A 563 -37.47 -4.14 -51.40
C PHE A 563 -38.30 -5.21 -52.13
N ALA A 564 -39.62 -5.06 -52.12
CA ALA A 564 -40.55 -6.07 -52.64
C ALA A 564 -40.55 -6.13 -54.17
N ALA A 565 -41.18 -7.15 -54.76
CA ALA A 565 -41.52 -7.10 -56.19
C ALA A 565 -42.62 -6.05 -56.40
N ILE A 566 -42.47 -5.20 -57.42
CA ILE A 566 -43.52 -4.30 -57.88
C ILE A 566 -44.40 -5.09 -58.85
N ALA A 567 -45.72 -4.96 -58.74
CA ALA A 567 -46.66 -5.63 -59.64
C ALA A 567 -46.69 -4.95 -61.02
N ASP A 568 -47.13 -5.68 -62.05
CA ASP A 568 -47.47 -5.06 -63.33
C ASP A 568 -48.73 -4.19 -63.18
N HIS A 569 -48.74 -3.06 -63.89
CA HIS A 569 -49.74 -2.00 -63.80
C HIS A 569 -50.31 -1.64 -65.18
N ARG A 570 -51.28 -0.72 -65.25
CA ARG A 570 -51.75 -0.11 -66.49
C ARG A 570 -51.48 1.39 -66.53
N TYR A 571 -51.35 1.91 -67.74
CA TYR A 571 -51.38 3.35 -67.94
C TYR A 571 -52.75 3.89 -67.51
N GLY A 572 -52.76 4.94 -66.70
CA GLY A 572 -53.97 5.45 -66.04
C GLY A 572 -54.22 4.92 -64.62
N ASP A 573 -53.42 3.97 -64.13
CA ASP A 573 -53.44 3.60 -62.71
C ASP A 573 -52.98 4.78 -61.83
N ALA A 574 -53.58 4.91 -60.65
CA ALA A 574 -53.24 5.98 -59.70
C ALA A 574 -51.80 5.82 -59.15
N PRO A 575 -51.07 6.93 -58.88
CA PRO A 575 -49.74 6.87 -58.28
C PRO A 575 -49.72 6.11 -56.95
N PHE A 576 -48.71 5.26 -56.75
CA PHE A 576 -48.63 4.33 -55.62
C PHE A 576 -47.32 4.43 -54.85
N ALA A 577 -47.37 4.19 -53.54
CA ALA A 577 -46.20 4.27 -52.67
C ALA A 577 -45.32 3.01 -52.76
N LEU A 578 -44.00 3.20 -52.80
CA LEU A 578 -43.02 2.11 -52.79
C LEU A 578 -42.47 1.89 -51.37
N ALA A 579 -42.70 0.69 -50.82
CA ALA A 579 -42.16 0.30 -49.53
C ALA A 579 -40.77 -0.33 -49.67
N SER A 580 -39.79 0.18 -48.91
CA SER A 580 -38.47 -0.44 -48.75
C SER A 580 -37.90 -0.16 -47.36
N SER A 581 -37.01 -1.02 -46.88
CA SER A 581 -36.34 -0.90 -45.58
C SER A 581 -34.93 -1.49 -45.62
N ALA A 582 -34.07 -1.10 -44.68
CA ALA A 582 -32.77 -1.74 -44.46
C ALA A 582 -32.76 -2.53 -43.14
N SER A 583 -32.00 -3.62 -43.07
CA SER A 583 -31.87 -4.43 -41.84
C SER A 583 -31.24 -3.68 -40.66
N SER A 584 -30.59 -2.54 -40.94
CA SER A 584 -30.04 -1.58 -39.97
C SER A 584 -31.07 -0.57 -39.43
N GLY A 585 -32.28 -0.52 -39.99
CA GLY A 585 -33.26 0.55 -39.74
C GLY A 585 -32.93 1.90 -40.41
N LEU A 586 -31.81 2.00 -41.14
CA LEU A 586 -31.41 3.22 -41.84
C LEU A 586 -32.29 3.50 -43.08
N ALA A 587 -32.48 4.77 -43.39
CA ALA A 587 -33.32 5.19 -44.51
C ALA A 587 -32.78 4.70 -45.86
N VAL A 588 -33.67 4.13 -46.67
CA VAL A 588 -33.38 3.65 -48.03
C VAL A 588 -33.71 4.75 -49.02
N THR A 589 -32.79 5.03 -49.95
CA THR A 589 -32.99 5.96 -51.07
C THR A 589 -33.49 5.20 -52.28
N LEU A 590 -34.67 5.58 -52.77
CA LEU A 590 -35.30 5.03 -53.98
C LEU A 590 -35.08 5.96 -55.19
N SER A 591 -34.89 5.40 -56.38
CA SER A 591 -34.80 6.16 -57.64
C SER A 591 -35.30 5.36 -58.85
N VAL A 592 -35.88 6.03 -59.84
CA VAL A 592 -36.18 5.42 -61.15
C VAL A 592 -34.86 5.30 -61.92
N VAL A 593 -34.52 4.09 -62.36
CA VAL A 593 -33.34 3.79 -63.20
C VAL A 593 -33.67 3.96 -64.67
N SER A 594 -34.86 3.52 -65.08
CA SER A 594 -35.34 3.61 -66.47
C SER A 594 -36.85 3.41 -66.57
N GLY A 595 -37.42 3.84 -67.70
CA GLY A 595 -38.83 3.64 -68.05
C GLY A 595 -39.70 4.90 -67.87
N PRO A 596 -40.95 4.88 -68.36
CA PRO A 596 -41.84 6.04 -68.37
C PRO A 596 -42.54 6.23 -67.02
N ALA A 597 -41.79 6.53 -65.97
CA ALA A 597 -42.31 6.82 -64.63
C ALA A 597 -41.48 7.90 -63.92
N SER A 598 -42.11 8.58 -62.96
CA SER A 598 -41.44 9.52 -62.05
C SER A 598 -41.68 9.12 -60.60
N LEU A 599 -40.70 9.37 -59.73
CA LEU A 599 -40.77 9.07 -58.30
C LEU A 599 -40.62 10.37 -57.51
N SER A 600 -41.56 10.65 -56.61
CA SER A 600 -41.52 11.81 -55.72
C SER A 600 -42.10 11.45 -54.35
N GLY A 601 -41.37 11.79 -53.27
CA GLY A 601 -41.80 11.48 -51.90
C GLY A 601 -41.98 10.00 -51.57
N GLY A 602 -41.41 9.08 -52.37
CA GLY A 602 -41.64 7.63 -52.29
C GLY A 602 -42.84 7.13 -53.08
N THR A 603 -43.63 8.02 -53.69
CA THR A 603 -44.76 7.68 -54.57
C THR A 603 -44.30 7.66 -56.03
N LEU A 604 -44.59 6.56 -56.73
CA LEU A 604 -44.29 6.36 -58.14
C LEU A 604 -45.53 6.69 -58.99
N SER A 605 -45.34 7.56 -59.98
CA SER A 605 -46.35 7.97 -60.96
C SER A 605 -46.01 7.41 -62.33
N LEU A 606 -46.97 6.77 -63.00
CA LEU A 606 -46.79 6.16 -64.31
C LEU A 606 -47.11 7.18 -65.42
N LEU A 607 -46.14 7.46 -66.29
CA LEU A 607 -46.21 8.50 -67.32
C LEU A 607 -46.45 7.94 -68.73
N GLY A 608 -46.35 6.63 -68.91
CA GLY A 608 -46.63 5.93 -70.17
C GLY A 608 -46.63 4.41 -70.02
N ALA A 609 -46.94 3.70 -71.09
CA ALA A 609 -46.82 2.24 -71.17
C ALA A 609 -45.35 1.82 -71.46
N GLY A 610 -44.93 0.68 -70.92
CA GLY A 610 -43.56 0.14 -71.06
C GLY A 610 -43.00 -0.41 -69.75
N THR A 611 -41.76 -0.93 -69.80
CA THR A 611 -41.07 -1.45 -68.60
C THR A 611 -40.47 -0.31 -67.78
N VAL A 612 -40.68 -0.34 -66.47
CA VAL A 612 -40.12 0.60 -65.49
C VAL A 612 -39.19 -0.16 -64.55
N VAL A 613 -38.03 0.43 -64.23
CA VAL A 613 -37.05 -0.11 -63.27
C VAL A 613 -36.79 0.90 -62.17
N VAL A 614 -36.93 0.47 -60.91
CA VAL A 614 -36.66 1.28 -59.72
C VAL A 614 -35.54 0.62 -58.91
N ARG A 615 -34.60 1.43 -58.39
CA ARG A 615 -33.50 1.01 -57.50
C ARG A 615 -33.77 1.44 -56.07
N ALA A 616 -33.51 0.55 -55.12
CA ALA A 616 -33.36 0.83 -53.70
C ALA A 616 -31.87 0.79 -53.31
N SER A 617 -31.41 1.76 -52.53
CA SER A 617 -29.99 1.92 -52.17
C SER A 617 -29.81 2.47 -50.74
N GLN A 618 -28.71 2.12 -50.08
CA GLN A 618 -28.41 2.53 -48.71
C GLN A 618 -26.88 2.63 -48.52
N ALA A 619 -26.39 3.72 -47.91
CA ALA A 619 -24.98 4.13 -47.95
C ALA A 619 -24.13 3.80 -46.70
N GLY A 620 -24.63 3.00 -45.76
CA GLY A 620 -23.92 2.64 -44.52
C GLY A 620 -23.85 3.74 -43.46
N THR A 621 -22.95 3.56 -42.50
CA THR A 621 -22.45 4.53 -41.50
C THR A 621 -20.98 4.22 -41.18
N SER A 622 -20.39 4.91 -40.21
CA SER A 622 -19.06 4.60 -39.68
C SER A 622 -18.95 3.25 -38.92
N ILE A 623 -20.05 2.52 -38.71
CA ILE A 623 -20.05 1.19 -38.04
C ILE A 623 -20.85 0.10 -38.79
N ILE A 624 -21.61 0.48 -39.84
CA ILE A 624 -22.38 -0.43 -40.68
C ILE A 624 -21.98 -0.24 -42.15
N ALA A 625 -21.56 -1.30 -42.83
CA ALA A 625 -21.17 -1.26 -44.24
C ALA A 625 -22.34 -0.84 -45.14
N PRO A 626 -22.12 -0.22 -46.32
CA PRO A 626 -23.18 0.05 -47.29
C PRO A 626 -23.90 -1.23 -47.73
N ALA A 627 -25.22 -1.16 -47.93
CA ALA A 627 -25.98 -2.31 -48.41
C ALA A 627 -25.87 -2.45 -49.93
N HIS A 628 -25.92 -3.69 -50.44
CA HIS A 628 -25.99 -3.92 -51.89
C HIS A 628 -27.32 -3.36 -52.45
N PRO A 629 -27.31 -2.52 -53.51
CA PRO A 629 -28.54 -1.99 -54.10
C PRO A 629 -29.44 -3.10 -54.67
N ILE A 630 -30.75 -2.86 -54.68
CA ILE A 630 -31.73 -3.80 -55.25
C ILE A 630 -32.56 -3.08 -56.32
N ASP A 631 -32.52 -3.63 -57.54
CA ASP A 631 -33.36 -3.17 -58.65
C ASP A 631 -34.64 -4.01 -58.74
N ARG A 632 -35.73 -3.37 -59.17
CA ARG A 632 -37.04 -4.00 -59.43
C ARG A 632 -37.64 -3.48 -60.72
N SER A 633 -37.86 -4.40 -61.66
CA SER A 633 -38.51 -4.17 -62.94
C SER A 633 -39.98 -4.61 -62.91
N PHE A 634 -40.87 -3.81 -63.48
CA PHE A 634 -42.27 -4.17 -63.73
C PHE A 634 -42.76 -3.54 -65.04
N THR A 635 -43.91 -3.98 -65.54
CA THR A 635 -44.49 -3.57 -66.82
C THR A 635 -45.72 -2.71 -66.62
N VAL A 636 -45.81 -1.60 -67.35
CA VAL A 636 -47.02 -0.79 -67.49
C VAL A 636 -47.68 -1.11 -68.82
N ALA A 637 -48.82 -1.80 -68.79
CA ALA A 637 -49.57 -2.15 -69.99
C ALA A 637 -50.42 -0.97 -70.53
N PRO A 638 -50.64 -0.87 -71.86
CA PRO A 638 -51.50 0.16 -72.45
C PRO A 638 -52.95 0.17 -71.93
N ALA A 639 -53.56 1.35 -71.88
CA ALA A 639 -54.97 1.54 -71.53
C ALA A 639 -55.91 1.15 -72.70
N PRO A 640 -57.13 0.65 -72.46
CA PRO A 640 -58.07 0.33 -73.53
C PRO A 640 -58.71 1.60 -74.12
N LEU A 641 -58.69 1.77 -75.45
CA LEU A 641 -59.36 2.86 -76.17
C LEU A 641 -60.27 2.31 -77.27
N THR A 642 -61.52 2.76 -77.34
CA THR A 642 -62.50 2.35 -78.36
C THR A 642 -62.78 3.52 -79.31
N ILE A 643 -62.84 3.23 -80.62
CA ILE A 643 -63.13 4.20 -81.69
C ILE A 643 -64.31 3.70 -82.53
N THR A 644 -65.38 4.49 -82.64
CA THR A 644 -66.65 4.07 -83.26
C THR A 644 -67.05 5.01 -84.40
N ALA A 645 -67.29 4.48 -85.60
CA ALA A 645 -67.84 5.24 -86.74
C ALA A 645 -69.32 5.63 -86.53
N VAL A 646 -69.77 6.69 -87.21
CA VAL A 646 -71.13 7.25 -87.06
C VAL A 646 -71.95 7.08 -88.35
N ASP A 647 -73.13 6.46 -88.23
CA ASP A 647 -74.07 6.12 -89.33
C ASP A 647 -74.56 7.33 -90.16
N GLN A 648 -74.88 7.11 -91.44
CA GLN A 648 -75.21 8.12 -92.45
C GLN A 648 -76.29 7.66 -93.47
N ALA A 649 -76.75 8.56 -94.37
CA ALA A 649 -77.66 8.22 -95.49
C ALA A 649 -77.52 9.18 -96.70
N ARG A 650 -77.96 8.76 -97.90
CA ARG A 650 -78.05 9.57 -99.13
C ARG A 650 -79.21 9.09 -100.04
N SER A 651 -79.26 9.51 -101.31
CA SER A 651 -80.19 9.02 -102.34
C SER A 651 -79.43 8.53 -103.60
N THR A 652 -80.11 7.80 -104.48
CA THR A 652 -79.51 7.19 -105.69
C THR A 652 -78.87 8.28 -106.57
N GLY A 653 -77.59 8.10 -106.94
CA GLY A 653 -76.83 9.10 -107.70
C GLY A 653 -76.21 10.26 -106.88
N SER A 654 -76.55 10.43 -105.60
CA SER A 654 -75.91 11.42 -104.73
C SER A 654 -74.52 10.96 -104.25
N ALA A 655 -73.61 11.89 -103.97
CA ALA A 655 -72.30 11.59 -103.37
C ALA A 655 -72.39 11.18 -101.89
N ASN A 656 -71.34 10.54 -101.37
CA ASN A 656 -71.24 10.18 -99.95
C ASN A 656 -70.94 11.41 -99.07
N PRO A 657 -71.49 11.47 -97.83
CA PRO A 657 -71.13 12.49 -96.85
C PRO A 657 -69.74 12.23 -96.23
N PRO A 658 -69.09 13.23 -95.59
CA PRO A 658 -67.87 13.03 -94.82
C PRO A 658 -68.16 12.17 -93.57
N PHE A 659 -67.40 11.09 -93.38
CA PHE A 659 -67.54 10.20 -92.23
C PHE A 659 -66.87 10.76 -90.97
N THR A 660 -67.38 10.37 -89.81
CA THR A 660 -66.88 10.82 -88.50
C THR A 660 -66.78 9.65 -87.52
N VAL A 661 -66.01 9.85 -86.44
CA VAL A 661 -65.85 8.88 -85.35
C VAL A 661 -66.08 9.50 -83.98
N THR A 662 -66.32 8.65 -83.00
CA THR A 662 -66.33 8.97 -81.56
C THR A 662 -65.28 8.13 -80.84
N PHE A 663 -64.81 8.60 -79.68
CA PHE A 663 -63.77 7.97 -78.88
C PHE A 663 -64.26 7.74 -77.44
N ALA A 664 -63.88 6.60 -76.84
CA ALA A 664 -64.13 6.30 -75.43
C ALA A 664 -62.98 5.50 -74.83
N GLY A 665 -62.48 5.89 -73.65
CA GLY A 665 -61.41 5.18 -72.93
C GLY A 665 -60.10 5.95 -72.67
N PHE A 666 -60.01 7.23 -73.06
CA PHE A 666 -58.88 8.08 -72.64
C PHE A 666 -58.82 8.21 -71.11
N VAL A 667 -57.61 8.08 -70.56
CA VAL A 667 -57.28 8.23 -69.13
C VAL A 667 -56.35 9.44 -68.94
N ASN A 668 -56.03 9.82 -67.70
CA ASN A 668 -55.09 10.91 -67.37
C ASN A 668 -55.39 12.31 -67.96
N GLY A 669 -56.57 12.52 -68.55
CA GLY A 669 -56.92 13.77 -69.24
C GLY A 669 -56.53 13.80 -70.73
N ASP A 670 -56.11 12.66 -71.29
CA ASP A 670 -55.76 12.54 -72.70
C ASP A 670 -56.93 12.83 -73.64
N THR A 671 -56.59 13.19 -74.88
CA THR A 671 -57.52 13.51 -75.96
C THR A 671 -57.02 12.88 -77.28
N PRO A 672 -57.77 12.91 -78.39
CA PRO A 672 -57.30 12.37 -79.68
C PRO A 672 -55.94 12.89 -80.20
N ALA A 673 -55.38 13.95 -79.59
CA ALA A 673 -54.01 14.39 -79.85
C ALA A 673 -52.91 13.40 -79.42
N VAL A 674 -53.20 12.41 -78.56
CA VAL A 674 -52.22 11.36 -78.15
C VAL A 674 -52.15 10.19 -79.14
N LEU A 675 -52.95 10.22 -80.21
CA LEU A 675 -52.90 9.24 -81.27
C LEU A 675 -51.70 9.51 -82.18
N THR A 676 -50.75 8.58 -82.22
CA THR A 676 -49.61 8.60 -83.15
C THR A 676 -50.03 8.38 -84.60
N THR A 677 -51.25 7.90 -84.83
CA THR A 677 -51.92 7.92 -86.14
C THR A 677 -53.44 8.10 -85.94
N PRO A 678 -54.09 9.08 -86.58
CA PRO A 678 -55.55 9.25 -86.48
C PRO A 678 -56.33 8.10 -87.16
N PRO A 679 -57.56 7.80 -86.71
CA PRO A 679 -58.46 6.88 -87.42
C PRO A 679 -58.90 7.43 -88.77
N VAL A 680 -59.01 6.54 -89.76
CA VAL A 680 -59.66 6.78 -91.05
C VAL A 680 -60.91 5.91 -91.14
N VAL A 681 -62.00 6.45 -91.68
CA VAL A 681 -63.24 5.69 -91.94
C VAL A 681 -63.42 5.49 -93.44
N THR A 682 -63.71 4.27 -93.86
CA THR A 682 -63.91 3.90 -95.26
C THR A 682 -65.24 3.18 -95.48
N THR A 683 -65.72 3.17 -96.72
CA THR A 683 -66.89 2.39 -97.14
C THR A 683 -66.68 1.82 -98.54
N THR A 684 -67.47 0.82 -98.91
CA THR A 684 -67.51 0.24 -100.27
C THR A 684 -68.50 0.95 -101.20
N ALA A 685 -69.37 1.81 -100.68
CA ALA A 685 -70.29 2.60 -101.50
C ALA A 685 -69.59 3.75 -102.23
N ASP A 686 -69.94 3.95 -103.49
CA ASP A 686 -69.69 5.19 -104.25
C ASP A 686 -71.02 5.94 -104.52
N ALA A 687 -70.99 7.00 -105.33
CA ALA A 687 -72.20 7.76 -105.69
C ALA A 687 -73.19 6.98 -106.59
N SER A 688 -72.68 6.07 -107.42
CA SER A 688 -73.45 5.25 -108.36
C SER A 688 -74.15 4.07 -107.70
N SER A 689 -73.67 3.68 -106.51
CA SER A 689 -74.10 2.48 -105.79
C SER A 689 -75.62 2.53 -105.49
N PRO A 690 -76.36 1.44 -105.78
CA PRO A 690 -77.83 1.41 -105.78
C PRO A 690 -78.44 1.39 -104.36
N ALA A 691 -79.77 1.45 -104.31
CA ALA A 691 -80.56 1.31 -103.09
C ALA A 691 -80.16 0.06 -102.27
N GLY A 692 -79.68 0.30 -101.04
CA GLY A 692 -79.12 -0.73 -100.17
C GLY A 692 -78.36 -0.11 -98.99
N THR A 693 -77.75 -0.96 -98.16
CA THR A 693 -76.95 -0.55 -96.99
C THR A 693 -75.49 -0.98 -97.09
N TYR A 694 -74.58 -0.10 -96.65
CA TYR A 694 -73.12 -0.25 -96.81
C TYR A 694 -72.38 0.08 -95.50
N ALA A 695 -71.32 -0.65 -95.17
CA ALA A 695 -70.61 -0.49 -93.89
C ALA A 695 -69.61 0.68 -93.89
N LEU A 696 -69.41 1.30 -92.72
CA LEU A 696 -68.42 2.34 -92.43
C LEU A 696 -67.35 1.76 -91.50
N VAL A 697 -66.18 1.39 -92.03
CA VAL A 697 -65.12 0.68 -91.30
C VAL A 697 -64.05 1.66 -90.80
N VAL A 698 -63.74 1.63 -89.50
CA VAL A 698 -62.64 2.40 -88.90
C VAL A 698 -61.33 1.61 -89.01
N GLY A 699 -60.24 2.25 -89.42
CA GLY A 699 -58.90 1.67 -89.45
C GLY A 699 -57.77 2.69 -89.27
N GLY A 700 -56.53 2.21 -89.21
CA GLY A 700 -55.30 3.03 -89.24
C GLY A 700 -54.90 3.72 -87.93
N ALA A 701 -55.74 3.74 -86.90
CA ALA A 701 -55.43 4.42 -85.64
C ALA A 701 -54.30 3.73 -84.84
N SER A 702 -53.41 4.51 -84.23
CA SER A 702 -52.36 4.03 -83.32
C SER A 702 -52.10 5.02 -82.18
N ALA A 703 -51.62 4.54 -81.03
CA ALA A 703 -51.14 5.35 -79.91
C ALA A 703 -50.17 4.54 -79.03
N ALA A 704 -49.13 5.18 -78.47
CA ALA A 704 -48.12 4.49 -77.67
C ALA A 704 -48.66 3.95 -76.33
N ASN A 705 -49.58 4.69 -75.69
CA ASN A 705 -50.11 4.38 -74.37
C ASN A 705 -51.46 3.64 -74.38
N TYR A 706 -52.04 3.35 -75.57
CA TYR A 706 -53.38 2.75 -75.68
C TYR A 706 -53.46 1.54 -76.61
N ALA A 707 -54.16 0.50 -76.14
CA ALA A 707 -54.61 -0.63 -76.94
C ALA A 707 -55.95 -0.27 -77.60
N ILE A 708 -55.95 -0.10 -78.92
CA ILE A 708 -57.10 0.42 -79.67
C ILE A 708 -58.02 -0.70 -80.16
N THR A 709 -59.33 -0.50 -79.99
CA THR A 709 -60.43 -1.33 -80.51
C THR A 709 -61.34 -0.47 -81.39
N THR A 710 -61.88 -1.03 -82.48
CA THR A 710 -62.69 -0.30 -83.47
C THR A 710 -64.09 -0.87 -83.65
N VAL A 711 -65.08 0.00 -83.88
CA VAL A 711 -66.50 -0.34 -84.12
C VAL A 711 -66.99 0.37 -85.40
N ALA A 712 -67.74 -0.35 -86.25
CA ALA A 712 -68.20 0.10 -87.56
C ALA A 712 -69.62 0.70 -87.54
N GLY A 713 -69.97 1.46 -88.59
CA GLY A 713 -71.30 2.07 -88.84
C GLY A 713 -71.89 1.74 -90.23
N VAL A 714 -72.91 2.48 -90.70
CA VAL A 714 -73.75 2.15 -91.89
C VAL A 714 -74.17 3.37 -92.78
N LEU A 715 -74.54 3.17 -94.06
CA LEU A 715 -74.96 4.17 -95.10
C LEU A 715 -76.13 3.65 -96.01
N THR A 716 -77.14 4.46 -96.48
CA THR A 716 -78.49 4.02 -97.05
C THR A 716 -79.15 4.89 -98.22
N VAL A 717 -80.17 4.42 -99.05
CA VAL A 717 -80.78 5.03 -100.34
C VAL A 717 -82.27 4.59 -100.81
N SER A 718 -83.09 5.35 -101.65
CA SER A 718 -84.52 5.07 -102.23
C SER A 718 -85.08 5.84 -103.54
N ASP A 719 -86.26 5.48 -104.20
CA ASP A 719 -86.77 5.84 -105.63
C ASP A 719 -88.38 6.00 -105.99
N PRO A 720 -88.94 6.29 -107.26
CA PRO A 720 -90.35 6.87 -107.63
C PRO A 720 -91.45 6.20 -108.66
N LEU A 721 -92.48 6.91 -109.30
CA LEU A 721 -93.86 6.43 -109.88
C LEU A 721 -94.56 7.00 -111.25
N VAL A 722 -95.89 6.72 -111.63
CA VAL A 722 -96.63 6.78 -113.01
C VAL A 722 -98.21 7.16 -113.09
N GLN A 723 -98.92 7.41 -114.28
CA GLN A 723 -100.40 7.83 -114.50
C GLN A 723 -101.24 7.34 -115.78
N ILE A 724 -102.57 7.70 -116.00
CA ILE A 724 -103.48 7.38 -117.19
C ILE A 724 -104.58 8.44 -117.67
N ILE A 725 -105.39 8.19 -118.76
CA ILE A 725 -106.52 9.02 -119.36
C ILE A 725 -107.89 8.27 -119.48
N ALA A 726 -109.04 8.99 -119.50
CA ALA A 726 -110.39 8.49 -119.90
C ALA A 726 -111.20 9.43 -120.84
N PHE A 727 -111.91 8.87 -121.85
CA PHE A 727 -112.73 9.59 -122.85
C PHE A 727 -113.99 8.75 -123.23
N PRO A 728 -115.26 9.22 -123.06
CA PRO A 728 -116.49 8.45 -123.34
C PRO A 728 -116.73 8.14 -124.83
N VAL A 729 -117.74 7.31 -125.15
CA VAL A 729 -118.18 7.03 -126.53
C VAL A 729 -119.02 8.18 -127.11
N ILE A 730 -119.07 8.27 -128.44
CA ILE A 730 -119.95 9.16 -129.22
C ILE A 730 -120.96 8.26 -129.95
N ALA A 731 -122.21 8.71 -130.10
CA ALA A 731 -123.29 7.95 -130.75
C ALA A 731 -123.37 8.24 -132.26
N ASP A 732 -124.10 7.39 -133.00
CA ASP A 732 -124.38 7.57 -134.42
C ASP A 732 -125.48 8.64 -134.65
N HIS A 733 -125.41 9.31 -135.80
CA HIS A 733 -126.20 10.50 -136.15
C HIS A 733 -126.75 10.45 -137.58
N ARG A 734 -127.45 11.50 -138.01
CA ARG A 734 -127.98 11.66 -139.38
C ARG A 734 -127.48 12.95 -140.04
N TYR A 735 -127.34 12.94 -141.36
CA TYR A 735 -126.98 14.16 -142.10
C TYR A 735 -128.14 15.17 -142.02
N GLY A 736 -127.85 16.33 -141.42
CA GLY A 736 -128.84 17.34 -141.01
C GLY A 736 -128.91 17.55 -139.49
N ASP A 737 -128.31 16.69 -138.67
CA ASP A 737 -128.27 16.84 -137.21
C ASP A 737 -127.43 18.05 -136.75
N ALA A 738 -127.74 18.56 -135.56
CA ALA A 738 -127.07 19.71 -134.95
C ALA A 738 -125.66 19.37 -134.40
N PRO A 739 -124.75 20.36 -134.23
CA PRO A 739 -123.40 20.13 -133.73
C PRO A 739 -123.32 19.52 -132.31
N LEU A 740 -122.36 18.61 -132.11
CA LEU A 740 -122.08 17.91 -130.85
C LEU A 740 -121.02 18.66 -130.02
N SER A 741 -120.82 18.26 -128.75
CA SER A 741 -119.74 18.76 -127.88
C SER A 741 -119.05 17.61 -127.11
N LEU A 742 -117.74 17.74 -126.81
CA LEU A 742 -116.86 16.65 -126.36
C LEU A 742 -116.19 16.88 -124.99
N ALA A 743 -115.96 15.83 -124.20
CA ALA A 743 -115.35 15.90 -122.86
C ALA A 743 -114.53 14.64 -122.48
N ALA A 744 -113.43 14.81 -121.72
CA ALA A 744 -112.47 13.78 -121.31
C ALA A 744 -111.61 14.23 -120.11
N THR A 745 -110.99 13.31 -119.36
CA THR A 745 -110.21 13.58 -118.12
C THR A 745 -108.98 12.67 -117.95
N ALA A 746 -108.07 13.00 -117.02
CA ALA A 746 -106.86 12.20 -116.71
C ALA A 746 -106.68 11.95 -115.20
N SER A 747 -106.05 10.83 -114.84
CA SER A 747 -106.00 10.33 -113.45
C SER A 747 -105.15 11.15 -112.48
N SER A 748 -104.29 12.03 -113.00
CA SER A 748 -103.49 13.00 -112.25
C SER A 748 -104.15 14.38 -112.12
N GLY A 749 -105.35 14.57 -112.68
CA GLY A 749 -106.06 15.85 -112.69
C GLY A 749 -105.60 16.86 -113.76
N LEU A 750 -104.68 16.47 -114.65
CA LEU A 750 -104.16 17.35 -115.70
C LEU A 750 -105.14 17.49 -116.90
N PRO A 751 -105.12 18.62 -117.67
CA PRO A 751 -106.16 18.93 -118.68
C PRO A 751 -105.95 18.24 -120.04
N VAL A 752 -107.03 17.77 -120.68
CA VAL A 752 -107.02 16.96 -121.91
C VAL A 752 -107.43 17.77 -123.16
N VAL A 753 -106.87 17.45 -124.34
CA VAL A 753 -107.06 18.19 -125.61
C VAL A 753 -107.58 17.27 -126.73
N PHE A 754 -108.43 17.79 -127.65
CA PHE A 754 -109.09 17.04 -128.74
C PHE A 754 -108.60 17.34 -130.16
N ALA A 755 -108.77 16.38 -131.08
CA ALA A 755 -108.66 16.58 -132.54
C ALA A 755 -109.50 15.57 -133.34
N VAL A 756 -110.12 16.00 -134.45
CA VAL A 756 -110.73 15.09 -135.45
C VAL A 756 -109.62 14.38 -136.23
N VAL A 757 -109.81 13.08 -136.44
CA VAL A 757 -108.87 12.17 -137.12
C VAL A 757 -109.32 11.87 -138.55
N SER A 758 -110.63 11.72 -138.77
CA SER A 758 -111.22 11.42 -140.08
C SER A 758 -112.73 11.66 -140.12
N GLY A 759 -113.29 11.75 -141.33
CA GLY A 759 -114.73 11.79 -141.61
C GLY A 759 -115.29 13.14 -142.08
N PRO A 760 -116.55 13.18 -142.54
CA PRO A 760 -117.24 14.40 -142.97
C PRO A 760 -117.72 15.21 -141.75
N ALA A 761 -116.76 15.75 -140.98
CA ALA A 761 -117.04 16.62 -139.85
C ALA A 761 -115.90 17.62 -139.58
N SER A 762 -116.23 18.75 -138.94
CA SER A 762 -115.28 19.80 -138.53
C SER A 762 -115.37 20.08 -137.03
N LEU A 763 -114.22 20.34 -136.39
CA LEU A 763 -114.11 20.58 -134.95
C LEU A 763 -113.63 22.01 -134.68
N SER A 764 -114.30 22.73 -133.80
CA SER A 764 -113.88 24.03 -133.27
C SER A 764 -113.90 24.00 -131.75
N GLY A 765 -112.71 24.06 -131.13
CA GLY A 765 -112.55 23.78 -129.70
C GLY A 765 -112.97 22.35 -129.36
N ALA A 766 -114.09 22.21 -128.64
CA ALA A 766 -114.70 20.91 -128.33
C ALA A 766 -115.99 20.61 -129.13
N THR A 767 -116.42 21.53 -130.02
CA THR A 767 -117.70 21.44 -130.74
C THR A 767 -117.51 20.85 -132.14
N LEU A 768 -118.26 19.81 -132.48
CA LEU A 768 -118.12 18.98 -133.69
C LEU A 768 -119.35 19.08 -134.59
N THR A 769 -119.20 19.55 -135.83
CA THR A 769 -120.28 19.73 -136.81
C THR A 769 -120.18 18.70 -137.93
N LEU A 770 -121.29 18.08 -138.33
CA LEU A 770 -121.35 17.08 -139.40
C LEU A 770 -121.61 17.74 -140.76
N THR A 771 -120.93 17.31 -141.82
CA THR A 771 -120.98 17.94 -143.16
C THR A 771 -121.41 17.04 -144.31
N GLY A 772 -121.64 15.75 -144.05
CA GLY A 772 -122.14 14.75 -145.02
C GLY A 772 -122.44 13.41 -144.33
N ALA A 773 -123.00 12.44 -145.07
CA ALA A 773 -123.14 11.07 -144.56
C ALA A 773 -121.79 10.31 -144.63
N GLY A 774 -121.48 9.49 -143.62
CA GLY A 774 -120.19 8.79 -143.50
C GLY A 774 -119.78 8.52 -142.04
N SER A 775 -118.59 7.95 -141.81
CA SER A 775 -118.05 7.74 -140.45
C SER A 775 -117.05 8.82 -140.04
N VAL A 776 -117.08 9.20 -138.75
CA VAL A 776 -116.30 10.28 -138.15
C VAL A 776 -115.50 9.75 -136.95
N THR A 777 -114.25 10.20 -136.76
CA THR A 777 -113.35 9.78 -135.67
C THR A 777 -112.64 10.95 -134.99
N VAL A 778 -112.43 10.89 -133.66
CA VAL A 778 -111.85 11.94 -132.80
C VAL A 778 -110.87 11.36 -131.76
N ARG A 779 -109.85 12.13 -131.32
CA ARG A 779 -108.75 11.75 -130.41
C ARG A 779 -108.63 12.66 -129.16
N ALA A 780 -108.06 12.16 -128.06
CA ALA A 780 -107.77 12.86 -126.79
C ALA A 780 -106.37 12.53 -126.20
N SER A 781 -105.66 13.47 -125.51
CA SER A 781 -104.23 13.34 -125.08
C SER A 781 -103.81 14.04 -123.75
N GLN A 782 -102.69 13.63 -123.09
CA GLN A 782 -102.16 14.18 -121.80
C GLN A 782 -100.62 13.93 -121.52
N PRO A 783 -99.75 14.97 -121.31
CA PRO A 783 -98.27 14.79 -121.22
C PRO A 783 -97.54 14.52 -119.87
N GLY A 784 -98.06 14.77 -118.66
CA GLY A 784 -97.37 14.42 -117.38
C GLY A 784 -96.40 15.47 -116.77
N SER A 785 -95.47 15.04 -115.89
CA SER A 785 -94.63 15.92 -115.03
C SER A 785 -93.29 15.29 -114.54
N ALA A 786 -92.51 16.02 -113.73
CA ALA A 786 -91.20 15.58 -113.21
C ALA A 786 -91.24 14.46 -112.14
N SER A 787 -92.37 14.24 -111.48
CA SER A 787 -92.55 13.18 -110.48
C SER A 787 -93.61 12.13 -110.87
N VAL A 788 -94.23 12.29 -112.05
CA VAL A 788 -95.31 11.45 -112.57
C VAL A 788 -95.21 11.42 -114.11
N GLN A 789 -95.02 10.24 -114.70
CA GLN A 789 -94.84 10.06 -116.15
C GLN A 789 -96.04 10.50 -117.01
N ALA A 790 -95.87 10.54 -118.34
CA ALA A 790 -96.92 10.86 -119.32
C ALA A 790 -98.04 9.80 -119.39
N ALA A 791 -99.16 10.12 -120.05
CA ALA A 791 -100.27 9.18 -120.27
C ALA A 791 -100.48 8.85 -121.75
N ALA A 792 -101.19 7.75 -122.05
CA ALA A 792 -101.49 7.31 -123.41
C ALA A 792 -102.85 7.81 -123.93
N ASP A 793 -102.89 8.15 -125.22
CA ASP A 793 -104.03 8.75 -125.91
C ASP A 793 -105.22 7.80 -126.17
N VAL A 794 -106.41 8.37 -126.36
CA VAL A 794 -107.67 7.63 -126.57
C VAL A 794 -108.44 8.17 -127.79
N THR A 795 -109.06 7.29 -128.59
CA THR A 795 -109.82 7.65 -129.80
C THR A 795 -111.24 7.08 -129.82
N ARG A 796 -112.17 7.73 -130.53
CA ARG A 796 -113.59 7.35 -130.65
C ARG A 796 -114.11 7.58 -132.07
N SER A 797 -114.99 6.70 -132.55
CA SER A 797 -115.57 6.73 -133.89
C SER A 797 -117.09 6.49 -133.85
N PHE A 798 -117.83 7.08 -134.79
CA PHE A 798 -119.28 6.92 -134.98
C PHE A 798 -119.67 7.08 -136.47
N ALA A 799 -120.93 6.86 -136.81
CA ALA A 799 -121.47 6.93 -138.17
C ALA A 799 -122.57 8.00 -138.35
N VAL A 800 -122.77 8.45 -139.59
CA VAL A 800 -123.74 9.47 -140.00
C VAL A 800 -124.55 8.97 -141.20
N ALA A 801 -125.88 8.84 -141.04
CA ALA A 801 -126.79 8.26 -142.04
C ALA A 801 -127.41 9.28 -143.03
N LYS A 802 -127.95 8.77 -144.15
CA LYS A 802 -128.58 9.55 -145.25
C LYS A 802 -129.99 10.10 -144.94
N ALA A 803 -130.44 11.10 -145.70
CA ALA A 803 -131.78 11.72 -145.59
C ALA A 803 -132.80 11.23 -146.66
N PRO A 804 -134.13 11.21 -146.41
CA PRO A 804 -135.14 10.69 -147.34
C PRO A 804 -135.62 11.70 -148.41
N LEU A 805 -136.04 11.22 -149.59
CA LEU A 805 -136.52 12.03 -150.73
C LEU A 805 -137.53 11.25 -151.62
N THR A 806 -138.46 11.93 -152.33
CA THR A 806 -139.57 11.29 -153.06
C THR A 806 -139.85 11.88 -154.46
N ILE A 807 -140.30 11.05 -155.41
CA ILE A 807 -140.69 11.35 -156.80
C ILE A 807 -142.07 10.74 -157.12
N THR A 808 -142.95 11.43 -157.86
CA THR A 808 -144.32 10.99 -158.19
C THR A 808 -144.67 11.26 -159.67
N ALA A 809 -145.54 10.43 -160.27
CA ALA A 809 -146.12 10.61 -161.62
C ALA A 809 -147.65 10.81 -161.62
N ASP A 810 -148.17 11.42 -162.69
CA ASP A 810 -149.58 11.84 -162.81
C ASP A 810 -150.43 10.96 -163.75
N ASP A 811 -151.75 10.87 -163.53
CA ASP A 811 -152.73 10.10 -164.33
C ASP A 811 -153.17 10.79 -165.64
N GLN A 812 -153.64 10.02 -166.64
CA GLN A 812 -153.99 10.46 -168.00
C GLN A 812 -155.18 9.68 -168.65
N HIS A 813 -155.66 10.09 -169.84
CA HIS A 813 -156.76 9.40 -170.57
C HIS A 813 -156.67 9.54 -172.11
N MET A 814 -157.18 8.55 -172.86
CA MET A 814 -157.34 8.54 -174.33
C MET A 814 -158.71 7.99 -174.77
N VAL A 815 -158.91 7.83 -176.09
CA VAL A 815 -160.05 7.15 -176.74
C VAL A 815 -159.51 6.01 -177.62
N THR A 816 -160.22 4.89 -177.71
CA THR A 816 -159.79 3.68 -178.45
C THR A 816 -159.62 4.00 -179.94
N GLY A 817 -158.43 3.76 -180.49
CA GLY A 817 -158.04 4.17 -181.86
C GLY A 817 -157.34 5.54 -181.95
N GLY A 818 -157.29 6.32 -180.86
CA GLY A 818 -156.61 7.61 -180.78
C GLY A 818 -155.15 7.53 -180.33
N LEU A 819 -154.43 8.65 -180.37
CA LEU A 819 -153.03 8.72 -179.91
C LEU A 819 -152.92 8.82 -178.37
N VAL A 820 -151.75 8.45 -177.86
CA VAL A 820 -151.37 8.49 -176.43
C VAL A 820 -151.02 9.93 -176.00
N PRO A 821 -151.52 10.43 -174.85
CA PRO A 821 -151.13 11.74 -174.32
C PRO A 821 -149.73 11.73 -173.65
N PRO A 822 -149.08 12.90 -173.47
CA PRO A 822 -147.83 13.04 -172.70
C PRO A 822 -148.00 12.74 -171.20
N LEU A 823 -146.88 12.50 -170.51
CA LEU A 823 -146.82 12.05 -169.10
C LEU A 823 -145.93 13.00 -168.26
N THR A 824 -146.28 13.26 -167.01
CA THR A 824 -145.65 14.29 -166.15
C THR A 824 -145.23 13.77 -164.75
N LEU A 825 -144.41 14.57 -164.02
CA LEU A 825 -143.71 14.19 -162.78
C LEU A 825 -143.55 15.35 -161.77
N THR A 826 -143.45 15.02 -160.47
CA THR A 826 -143.15 15.93 -159.35
C THR A 826 -142.11 15.33 -158.38
N ILE A 827 -141.32 16.16 -157.66
CA ILE A 827 -140.23 15.73 -156.73
C ILE A 827 -140.24 16.57 -155.44
N THR A 828 -140.03 15.97 -154.26
CA THR A 828 -139.89 16.67 -152.95
C THR A 828 -138.89 15.97 -152.00
N GLY A 829 -138.23 16.73 -151.10
CA GLY A 829 -137.48 16.14 -149.96
C GLY A 829 -136.01 16.56 -149.73
N PHE A 830 -135.51 17.65 -150.30
CA PHE A 830 -134.12 18.09 -150.06
C PHE A 830 -133.91 18.70 -148.66
N VAL A 831 -132.70 18.52 -148.09
CA VAL A 831 -132.26 19.09 -146.81
C VAL A 831 -131.48 20.40 -147.05
N GLY A 832 -131.79 21.44 -146.27
CA GLY A 832 -131.11 22.73 -146.35
C GLY A 832 -131.35 23.43 -147.70
N SER A 833 -130.27 23.76 -148.40
CA SER A 833 -130.29 24.45 -149.70
C SER A 833 -130.12 23.52 -150.92
N ASP A 834 -130.26 22.21 -150.72
CA ASP A 834 -130.09 21.23 -151.79
C ASP A 834 -131.24 21.26 -152.82
N THR A 835 -130.95 20.81 -154.04
CA THR A 835 -131.87 20.82 -155.18
C THR A 835 -131.64 19.59 -156.07
N VAL A 836 -132.39 19.46 -157.16
CA VAL A 836 -132.30 18.34 -158.12
C VAL A 836 -130.89 18.06 -158.67
N ALA A 837 -129.95 19.00 -158.58
CA ALA A 837 -128.53 18.78 -158.88
C ALA A 837 -127.82 17.78 -157.93
N ARG A 838 -128.43 17.42 -156.80
CA ARG A 838 -127.97 16.33 -155.90
C ARG A 838 -128.45 14.93 -156.33
N LEU A 839 -129.31 14.84 -157.33
CA LEU A 839 -129.77 13.59 -157.95
C LEU A 839 -128.87 13.25 -159.14
N ALA A 840 -128.59 11.97 -159.38
CA ALA A 840 -127.68 11.54 -160.44
C ALA A 840 -128.23 11.76 -161.87
N ALA A 841 -129.55 11.87 -162.03
CA ALA A 841 -130.22 12.14 -163.31
C ALA A 841 -131.63 12.72 -163.08
N VAL A 842 -132.20 13.34 -164.12
CA VAL A 842 -133.60 13.78 -164.12
C VAL A 842 -134.52 12.58 -164.39
N PRO A 843 -135.56 12.32 -163.58
CA PRO A 843 -136.49 11.20 -163.79
C PRO A 843 -137.37 11.40 -165.05
N VAL A 844 -137.85 10.29 -165.61
CA VAL A 844 -138.67 10.25 -166.83
C VAL A 844 -139.81 9.24 -166.66
N ALA A 845 -141.02 9.59 -167.13
CA ALA A 845 -142.22 8.76 -167.08
C ALA A 845 -142.47 7.99 -168.40
N SER A 846 -143.08 6.80 -168.31
CA SER A 846 -143.42 5.95 -169.47
C SER A 846 -144.67 5.10 -169.24
N THR A 847 -145.38 4.70 -170.31
CA THR A 847 -146.58 3.85 -170.26
C THR A 847 -146.57 2.81 -171.38
N THR A 848 -147.36 1.74 -171.23
CA THR A 848 -147.44 0.61 -172.19
C THR A 848 -148.61 0.70 -173.16
N ALA A 849 -149.50 1.70 -173.04
CA ALA A 849 -150.62 1.87 -173.95
C ALA A 849 -150.18 2.32 -175.35
N THR A 850 -150.96 1.97 -176.37
CA THR A 850 -150.73 2.36 -177.78
C THR A 850 -152.05 2.77 -178.45
N SER A 851 -152.00 3.35 -179.65
CA SER A 851 -153.22 3.73 -180.38
C SER A 851 -154.05 2.55 -180.88
N ALA A 852 -153.46 1.34 -180.95
CA ALA A 852 -154.16 0.10 -181.26
C ALA A 852 -154.68 -0.63 -180.02
N SER A 853 -154.44 -0.10 -178.81
CA SER A 853 -154.87 -0.73 -177.56
C SER A 853 -156.40 -0.73 -177.43
N PRO A 854 -157.04 -1.85 -177.06
CA PRO A 854 -158.47 -1.88 -176.76
C PRO A 854 -158.78 -1.10 -175.48
N SER A 855 -160.07 -0.80 -175.28
CA SER A 855 -160.59 -0.11 -174.10
C SER A 855 -160.17 -0.82 -172.81
N GLY A 856 -159.43 -0.10 -171.95
CA GLY A 856 -158.76 -0.63 -170.77
C GLY A 856 -157.89 0.44 -170.11
N SER A 857 -157.17 0.08 -169.05
CA SER A 857 -156.28 0.98 -168.30
C SER A 857 -154.86 0.42 -168.19
N TYR A 858 -153.86 1.30 -168.21
CA TYR A 858 -152.44 1.00 -168.41
C TYR A 858 -151.58 1.87 -167.46
N PRO A 859 -150.58 1.33 -166.76
CA PRO A 859 -149.80 2.10 -165.78
C PRO A 859 -148.85 3.12 -166.44
N ILE A 860 -148.53 4.18 -165.69
CA ILE A 860 -147.47 5.17 -165.93
C ILE A 860 -146.39 4.96 -164.88
N THR A 861 -145.15 4.71 -165.30
CA THR A 861 -144.04 4.32 -164.42
C THR A 861 -142.82 5.22 -164.62
N VAL A 862 -142.03 5.40 -163.55
CA VAL A 862 -140.86 6.30 -163.52
C VAL A 862 -139.58 5.49 -163.34
N ALA A 863 -138.51 5.89 -164.04
CA ALA A 863 -137.20 5.27 -163.88
C ALA A 863 -136.59 5.52 -162.47
N PRO A 864 -135.84 4.56 -161.89
CA PRO A 864 -135.16 4.75 -160.59
C PRO A 864 -134.12 5.88 -160.61
N VAL A 865 -133.99 6.59 -159.49
CA VAL A 865 -133.03 7.71 -159.31
C VAL A 865 -132.15 7.45 -158.09
N ILE A 866 -130.86 7.81 -158.19
CA ILE A 866 -129.83 7.60 -157.17
C ILE A 866 -129.32 8.96 -156.65
N ALA A 867 -128.98 9.01 -155.37
CA ALA A 867 -128.37 10.17 -154.71
C ALA A 867 -127.32 9.76 -153.66
N VAL A 868 -126.34 10.63 -153.40
CA VAL A 868 -125.22 10.32 -152.48
C VAL A 868 -125.64 10.50 -151.03
N ASP A 869 -126.07 11.70 -150.62
CA ASP A 869 -126.49 11.97 -149.24
C ASP A 869 -127.96 11.59 -148.95
N TYR A 870 -128.70 11.13 -149.97
CA TYR A 870 -130.13 10.87 -149.90
C TYR A 870 -130.54 9.43 -150.26
N GLU A 871 -131.76 9.07 -149.86
CA GLU A 871 -132.45 7.80 -150.06
C GLU A 871 -133.81 8.09 -150.74
N VAL A 872 -134.04 7.55 -151.95
CA VAL A 872 -135.07 8.05 -152.88
C VAL A 872 -136.22 7.06 -153.09
N THR A 873 -137.46 7.55 -153.00
CA THR A 873 -138.73 6.80 -153.18
C THR A 873 -139.47 7.25 -154.45
N VAL A 874 -140.25 6.37 -155.10
CA VAL A 874 -140.93 6.63 -156.38
C VAL A 874 -142.40 6.17 -156.34
N VAL A 875 -143.33 6.95 -156.92
CA VAL A 875 -144.78 6.68 -156.99
C VAL A 875 -145.30 6.75 -158.44
N PRO A 876 -146.02 5.72 -158.96
CA PRO A 876 -146.54 5.65 -160.34
C PRO A 876 -147.97 6.22 -160.51
N GLY A 877 -148.42 6.34 -161.77
CA GLY A 877 -149.78 6.75 -162.20
C GLY A 877 -150.40 5.80 -163.25
N THR A 878 -151.39 6.27 -164.02
CA THR A 878 -152.28 5.43 -164.86
C THR A 878 -152.88 6.15 -166.09
N LEU A 879 -153.26 5.41 -167.15
CA LEU A 879 -153.78 5.90 -168.44
C LEU A 879 -154.92 5.00 -168.98
N THR A 880 -156.06 5.56 -169.41
CA THR A 880 -157.30 4.76 -169.71
C THR A 880 -157.92 5.03 -171.11
N ALA A 881 -158.69 4.09 -171.70
CA ALA A 881 -159.27 4.15 -173.07
C ALA A 881 -160.71 3.58 -173.21
N SER A 882 -161.54 4.10 -174.14
CA SER A 882 -162.97 3.71 -174.35
C SER A 882 -163.50 3.93 -175.80
N SER A 883 -164.74 3.50 -176.14
CA SER A 883 -165.31 3.46 -177.52
C SER A 883 -166.59 4.30 -177.74
N ALA A 884 -166.94 4.56 -179.02
CA ALA A 884 -167.98 5.52 -179.43
C ALA A 884 -169.45 5.01 -179.34
N PRO A 885 -170.48 5.91 -179.32
CA PRO A 885 -171.75 5.62 -178.65
C PRO A 885 -173.01 5.46 -179.51
N ALA A 886 -174.01 4.83 -178.89
CA ALA A 886 -175.40 5.29 -178.83
C ALA A 886 -175.73 5.58 -177.34
N GLY A 887 -175.67 6.85 -176.83
CA GLY A 887 -175.32 7.21 -175.39
C GLY A 887 -176.13 8.36 -174.66
N PRO A 888 -175.63 9.24 -173.65
CA PRO A 888 -174.34 9.47 -172.83
C PRO A 888 -174.35 10.10 -171.30
N PRO A 889 -173.21 10.32 -170.49
CA PRO A 889 -173.15 10.85 -169.03
C PRO A 889 -171.93 11.75 -168.40
N PRO A 890 -171.96 12.44 -167.16
CA PRO A 890 -170.86 13.35 -166.54
C PRO A 890 -170.62 13.66 -164.94
N SER A 891 -169.47 14.30 -164.47
CA SER A 891 -169.15 15.30 -163.30
C SER A 891 -168.55 15.01 -161.81
N SER A 892 -167.75 15.92 -161.09
CA SER A 892 -167.26 15.96 -159.60
C SER A 892 -166.24 17.10 -159.03
N GLY A 893 -165.92 17.32 -157.67
CA GLY A 893 -164.73 18.12 -157.05
C GLY A 893 -164.65 18.72 -155.52
N GLY A 894 -163.48 19.11 -154.88
CA GLY A 894 -163.18 19.87 -153.53
C GLY A 894 -161.76 19.65 -152.79
N GLY A 895 -161.08 20.21 -151.69
CA GLY A 895 -160.97 21.37 -150.64
C GLY A 895 -160.19 20.97 -149.25
N GLY A 896 -159.49 21.62 -148.22
CA GLY A 896 -158.78 22.89 -147.64
C GLY A 896 -158.51 22.81 -146.02
N GLY A 897 -157.71 23.45 -145.04
CA GLY A 897 -156.57 24.44 -144.62
C GLY A 897 -156.47 24.61 -142.99
N GLY A 898 -155.61 25.19 -142.04
CA GLY A 898 -154.30 25.97 -141.63
C GLY A 898 -154.23 26.25 -140.02
N SER A 899 -153.35 26.86 -139.08
CA SER A 899 -151.99 27.53 -138.68
C SER A 899 -151.77 27.57 -137.05
N GLY A 900 -150.87 28.12 -136.12
CA GLY A 900 -149.61 28.98 -135.75
C GLY A 900 -149.38 29.08 -134.12
N CYS A 901 -148.51 29.69 -133.20
CA CYS A 901 -147.21 30.49 -132.85
C CYS A 901 -146.91 30.51 -131.23
N GLY A 902 -145.97 31.05 -130.33
CA GLY A 902 -144.68 31.86 -129.98
C GLY A 902 -144.44 32.01 -128.36
N ALA A 903 -143.51 32.59 -127.47
CA ALA A 903 -142.16 33.31 -127.15
C ALA A 903 -141.81 33.29 -125.54
N GLY A 904 -140.84 33.78 -124.65
CA GLY A 904 -139.55 34.62 -124.33
C GLY A 904 -139.14 34.56 -122.74
N SER A 905 -138.18 35.11 -121.87
CA SER A 905 -136.93 36.01 -121.56
C SER A 905 -136.14 35.56 -120.20
N GLY A 906 -135.16 36.09 -119.32
CA GLY A 906 -134.25 37.24 -118.80
C GLY A 906 -133.27 36.76 -117.57
N LEU A 907 -132.46 37.35 -116.59
CA LEU A 907 -131.68 38.57 -116.00
C LEU A 907 -130.94 38.19 -114.58
N ALA A 908 -129.92 38.67 -113.72
CA ALA A 908 -128.69 39.58 -113.39
C ALA A 908 -127.87 39.02 -112.08
N VAL A 909 -126.85 39.47 -111.20
CA VAL A 909 -125.82 40.54 -110.72
C VAL A 909 -124.70 39.92 -109.67
N LEU A 910 -123.68 40.34 -108.80
CA LEU A 910 -123.01 41.49 -107.99
C LEU A 910 -121.42 41.39 -107.57
N VAL A 911 -120.86 41.64 -106.31
CA VAL A 911 -119.43 42.16 -105.91
C VAL A 911 -118.75 41.80 -104.48
N GLY A 912 -117.37 41.90 -104.20
CA GLY A 912 -116.59 41.83 -102.86
C GLY A 912 -115.00 41.47 -102.82
N SER A 913 -114.19 41.48 -101.68
CA SER A 913 -112.65 41.26 -101.61
C SER A 913 -111.84 40.80 -100.28
N PHE A 914 -110.55 40.27 -100.37
CA PHE A 914 -109.26 40.35 -99.50
C PHE A 914 -108.70 39.39 -98.33
N MET A 915 -107.32 39.33 -98.15
CA MET A 915 -106.38 39.25 -96.92
C MET A 915 -105.44 38.02 -96.46
N LEU A 916 -104.56 38.13 -95.40
CA LEU A 916 -103.09 37.66 -95.38
C LEU A 916 -102.23 37.43 -94.02
N ILE A 917 -101.34 36.37 -93.91
CA ILE A 917 -100.00 36.10 -93.16
C ILE A 917 -99.72 36.14 -91.58
N GLY A 918 -98.78 35.30 -91.01
CA GLY A 918 -98.01 35.53 -89.72
C GLY A 918 -97.04 34.40 -89.15
N VAL A 919 -95.93 34.68 -88.38
CA VAL A 919 -94.95 33.70 -87.70
C VAL A 919 -93.77 34.32 -86.82
N ARG A 920 -93.11 33.63 -85.81
CA ARG A 920 -91.69 33.82 -85.22
C ARG A 920 -91.24 32.88 -84.00
N LEU A 921 -90.01 32.98 -83.41
CA LEU A 921 -89.28 31.98 -82.51
C LEU A 921 -88.13 32.51 -81.54
N ARG A 922 -87.69 31.82 -80.42
CA ARG A 922 -86.44 32.10 -79.58
C ARG A 922 -85.85 30.98 -78.61
N ARG A 923 -84.77 31.27 -77.81
CA ARG A 923 -83.84 30.35 -77.02
C ARG A 923 -83.69 30.61 -75.48
N SER A 924 -83.14 29.65 -74.69
CA SER A 924 -82.34 29.86 -73.43
C SER A 924 -81.34 28.70 -73.14
N ARG A 925 -80.52 28.74 -72.05
CA ARG A 925 -79.38 27.80 -71.79
C ARG A 925 -79.00 27.65 -70.29
N PRO A 926 -78.38 26.52 -69.89
CA PRO A 926 -77.48 26.37 -68.72
C PRO A 926 -76.03 25.99 -69.19
N TRP A 927 -75.05 25.48 -68.44
CA TRP A 927 -74.85 25.18 -66.99
C TRP A 927 -73.36 25.41 -66.60
N ASN A 928 -72.83 24.66 -65.61
CA ASN A 928 -71.44 24.70 -65.10
C ASN A 928 -70.42 23.99 -66.02
N GLY A 929 -69.14 24.35 -65.82
CA GLY A 929 -67.95 23.79 -66.46
C GLY A 929 -66.77 24.72 -66.24
#